data_AF-A0A238BPC1-F1
#
_entry.id   AF-A0A238BPC1-F1
#
_cell.length_a   1.000
_cell.length_b   1.000
_cell.length_c   1.000
_cell.angle_alpha   90.00
_cell.angle_beta   90.00
_cell.angle_gamma   90.00
#
_symmetry.space_group_name_H-M   'P 1'
#
loop_
_entity.id
_entity.type
_entity.pdbx_description
1 polymer ?
#
loop_
_entity_poly.entity_id
_entity_poly.type
_entity_poly.pdbx_seq_one_letter_code
_entity_poly.pdbx_strand_id
1 'polypeptide(L)'
;MNNLNFLREEPPLNWLDYFVDRKKFGKFLESEKSNPKQLSALANQFTEQAVAIDKECDVLIRKEYDEEDLAYNRYKSAQLWICALSCFASVNWNLDLMKQCCNIISMKALLNRLVAFCYPTKILNSNDDVLSIMAELYAESKVEFEKPEQLFACWLYATWLLKVDIDGRFPETIAKPTVSNPLNQFDANLVQAEQFRNCIAELRRNVEGAEKLLKRILESNRKEPTLTADSILNLGNMNTVSIPVLNFQISNIRLDHNSWTLTVLYSLMCNHFAAGKVQETRNDLERIVKNWPKYKKGLMNNVVLGINENDLAGYCEAYGITHSFHFSTSRFQNELMFEAINEKTLDVLDNCSLVHRLECQRIACTSESALMDNILAENIISEYYNDFPATLSTLMKLAANKPAVSHLITVCSRLVKRRAKLQVMKEVIQFLSTKIPNFVEEFKDVNPDCDMEYFGNFRDISRRSIHPLPNVATIRELLNGGTDVWRLIVSFDMNEIKSLFAKITGKLVVPYRLRISRMIGDVISAAASQGNFEHINLMLGKLEQLAVIGDGAQWRTFCNDCVKEMGPLGKIQEIQVRFAFDAVRVQLECWHARFSRVSNNAQFVHVTQTLNSTVKALIQSSMTSPVTMGKMMLHTVTFFINTSEWDFLLRSFVKVKSPFLDAAKMIAAYMTSSDPAVARQIVEGPWWHVMNSTFQDKRRNDGSLVREQTKQLLTRTQFLEMLRLIKEYRTISFLISFLSKMFGAAVNVAKMRKESDGLSSGHDINKDIFVEHPDYWQSNFEKKGSDDELSFNLPFLTECLDTVFKNALTVNPINAFWLRSYADFCFACDKFADALVLYMEACVACSDSLMRPLPDNVVDDIMWLKVQRCLRMSGAETLSALICQLMRNPNEHYVPTASSLMETHGDTLDACTAYFPLISDINLAEFMSDVYEKLHLDKKEQLLLRAISVPEINSHNMSQLERFRRRERFLLVLCAHVFRIHF
;
A
#
# COMPACT_ATOMS: atom_id res chain seq x y z
N MET A 1 1.95 50.53 2.85
CA MET A 1 2.52 51.85 3.17
C MET A 1 3.87 51.69 3.89
N ASN A 2 4.96 51.43 3.19
CA ASN A 2 6.33 51.45 3.76
C ASN A 2 7.40 51.99 2.78
N ASN A 3 7.00 52.53 1.62
CA ASN A 3 7.92 52.97 0.55
C ASN A 3 8.41 54.42 0.70
N LEU A 4 8.18 55.09 1.83
CA LEU A 4 8.57 56.49 2.08
C LEU A 4 9.62 56.64 3.20
N ASN A 5 10.16 55.54 3.73
CA ASN A 5 11.20 55.59 4.77
C ASN A 5 12.52 56.22 4.29
N PHE A 6 12.80 56.22 2.97
CA PHE A 6 13.99 56.86 2.40
C PHE A 6 14.02 58.39 2.57
N LEU A 7 12.89 59.03 2.91
CA LEU A 7 12.82 60.46 3.21
C LEU A 7 13.15 60.79 4.68
N ARG A 8 13.29 59.78 5.55
CA ARG A 8 13.58 59.94 6.99
C ARG A 8 15.03 59.58 7.37
N GLU A 9 15.74 58.86 6.52
CA GLU A 9 17.13 58.48 6.73
C GLU A 9 18.02 59.40 5.88
N GLU A 10 19.11 59.92 6.45
CA GLU A 10 20.12 60.61 5.64
C GLU A 10 20.64 59.64 4.57
N PRO A 11 20.73 60.07 3.29
CA PRO A 11 21.22 59.22 2.23
C PRO A 11 22.64 58.74 2.56
N PRO A 12 22.96 57.45 2.35
CA PRO A 12 24.29 56.95 2.63
C PRO A 12 25.30 57.69 1.75
N LEU A 13 26.37 58.19 2.38
CA LEU A 13 27.46 58.88 1.69
C LEU A 13 28.04 57.97 0.60
N ASN A 14 28.15 58.50 -0.62
CA ASN A 14 28.58 57.75 -1.81
C ASN A 14 29.99 58.15 -2.27
N TRP A 15 30.48 57.52 -3.34
CA TRP A 15 31.79 57.82 -3.91
C TRP A 15 31.99 59.30 -4.25
N LEU A 16 30.95 60.01 -4.71
CA LEU A 16 31.04 61.41 -5.12
C LEU A 16 31.28 62.33 -3.91
N ASP A 17 30.58 62.09 -2.80
CA ASP A 17 30.74 62.86 -1.56
C ASP A 17 32.18 62.82 -1.05
N TYR A 18 32.82 61.65 -1.14
CA TYR A 18 34.21 61.45 -0.73
C TYR A 18 35.24 61.87 -1.78
N PHE A 19 34.90 61.80 -3.07
CA PHE A 19 35.78 62.24 -4.16
C PHE A 19 35.94 63.76 -4.16
N VAL A 20 34.85 64.49 -3.88
CA VAL A 20 34.83 65.96 -3.82
C VAL A 20 35.44 66.47 -2.50
N ASP A 21 35.10 65.87 -1.35
CA ASP A 21 35.70 66.23 -0.06
C ASP A 21 36.84 65.28 0.37
N ARG A 22 38.03 65.57 -0.16
CA ARG A 22 39.25 64.78 0.10
C ARG A 22 39.67 64.75 1.57
N LYS A 23 39.36 65.79 2.36
CA LYS A 23 39.70 65.84 3.79
C LYS A 23 38.79 64.91 4.59
N LYS A 24 37.50 64.86 4.23
CA LYS A 24 36.54 63.91 4.79
C LYS A 24 36.88 62.47 4.43
N PHE A 25 37.30 62.22 3.18
CA PHE A 25 37.77 60.90 2.76
C PHE A 25 39.03 60.43 3.52
N GLY A 26 40.05 61.28 3.64
CA GLY A 26 41.25 60.95 4.42
C GLY A 26 40.94 60.58 5.88
N LYS A 27 40.09 61.38 6.56
CA LYS A 27 39.61 61.07 7.92
C LYS A 27 38.84 59.77 8.02
N PHE A 28 38.09 59.41 6.98
CA PHE A 28 37.32 58.16 6.93
C PHE A 28 38.23 56.94 6.77
N LEU A 29 39.30 57.05 5.98
CA LEU A 29 40.31 55.99 5.82
C LEU A 29 41.16 55.74 7.07
N GLU A 30 41.48 56.80 7.83
CA GLU A 30 42.35 56.72 9.01
C GLU A 30 41.61 56.37 10.31
N SER A 31 40.27 56.38 10.31
CA SER A 31 39.47 56.15 11.51
C SER A 31 39.33 54.65 11.84
N GLU A 32 39.86 54.22 12.99
CA GLU A 32 39.67 52.86 13.53
C GLU A 32 38.18 52.47 13.75
N LYS A 33 37.28 53.47 13.79
CA LYS A 33 35.83 53.26 13.94
C LYS A 33 35.09 53.10 12.60
N SER A 34 35.76 53.23 11.47
CA SER A 34 35.13 53.11 10.16
C SER A 34 34.71 51.67 9.90
N ASN A 35 33.47 51.49 9.42
CA ASN A 35 32.94 50.15 9.17
C ASN A 35 33.65 49.54 7.94
N PRO A 36 34.35 48.40 8.07
CA PRO A 36 35.10 47.80 6.97
C PRO A 36 34.21 47.42 5.78
N LYS A 37 32.93 47.06 6.01
CA LYS A 37 31.98 46.77 4.93
C LYS A 37 31.62 48.03 4.13
N GLN A 38 31.52 49.19 4.79
CA GLN A 38 31.27 50.46 4.10
C GLN A 38 32.48 50.88 3.25
N LEU A 39 33.70 50.66 3.76
CA LEU A 39 34.94 50.89 3.00
C LEU A 39 35.05 49.97 1.79
N SER A 40 34.71 48.68 1.90
CA SER A 40 34.66 47.75 0.77
C SER A 40 33.59 48.10 -0.26
N ALA A 41 32.40 48.54 0.17
CA ALA A 41 31.35 49.01 -0.74
C ALA A 41 31.77 50.29 -1.48
N LEU A 42 32.43 51.22 -0.78
CA LEU A 42 32.97 52.45 -1.37
C LEU A 42 34.11 52.14 -2.36
N ALA A 43 34.97 51.17 -2.05
CA ALA A 43 36.00 50.67 -2.96
C ALA A 43 35.39 50.13 -4.26
N ASN A 44 34.29 49.36 -4.16
CA ASN A 44 33.58 48.86 -5.35
C ASN A 44 33.00 50.02 -6.18
N GLN A 45 32.38 51.01 -5.55
CA GLN A 45 31.84 52.18 -6.26
C GLN A 45 32.93 52.95 -7.01
N PHE A 46 34.06 53.24 -6.37
CA PHE A 46 35.20 53.87 -7.05
C PHE A 46 35.74 53.03 -8.21
N THR A 47 35.79 51.70 -8.04
CA THR A 47 36.21 50.77 -9.09
C THR A 47 35.26 50.82 -10.29
N GLU A 48 33.94 50.76 -10.07
CA GLU A 48 32.94 50.81 -11.14
C GLU A 48 33.02 52.13 -11.94
N GLN A 49 33.21 53.26 -11.25
CA GLN A 49 33.36 54.56 -11.89
C GLN A 49 34.68 54.70 -12.66
N ALA A 50 35.78 54.18 -12.11
CA ALA A 50 37.07 54.18 -12.79
C ALA A 50 37.03 53.35 -14.08
N VAL A 51 36.44 52.14 -14.03
CA VAL A 51 36.24 51.28 -15.20
C VAL A 51 35.34 51.94 -16.25
N ALA A 52 34.29 52.67 -15.82
CA ALA A 52 33.41 53.39 -16.73
C ALA A 52 34.17 54.50 -17.50
N ILE A 53 35.03 55.25 -16.80
CA ILE A 53 35.83 56.32 -17.41
C ILE A 53 36.95 55.74 -18.31
N ASP A 54 37.57 54.62 -17.94
CA ASP A 54 38.54 53.96 -18.81
C ASP A 54 37.89 53.51 -20.14
N LYS A 55 36.66 52.99 -20.09
CA LYS A 55 35.88 52.67 -21.30
C LYS A 55 35.54 53.93 -22.11
N GLU A 56 35.23 55.03 -21.45
CA GLU A 56 35.00 56.32 -22.11
C GLU A 56 36.27 56.82 -22.80
N CYS A 57 37.43 56.73 -22.14
CA CYS A 57 38.73 57.01 -22.73
C CYS A 57 38.98 56.18 -24.00
N ASP A 58 38.69 54.87 -23.97
CA ASP A 58 38.86 54.02 -25.15
C ASP A 58 37.98 54.44 -26.33
N VAL A 59 36.75 54.87 -26.05
CA VAL A 59 35.84 55.39 -27.07
C VAL A 59 36.35 56.72 -27.63
N LEU A 60 36.90 57.59 -26.79
CA LEU A 60 37.49 58.87 -27.20
C LEU A 60 38.74 58.66 -28.07
N ILE A 61 39.60 57.69 -27.73
CA ILE A 61 40.77 57.30 -28.54
C ILE A 61 40.32 56.82 -29.93
N ARG A 62 39.29 55.97 -30.00
CA ARG A 62 38.78 55.43 -31.27
C ARG A 62 38.08 56.47 -32.14
N LYS A 63 37.64 57.59 -31.56
CA LYS A 63 36.91 58.67 -32.25
C LYS A 63 37.78 59.91 -32.52
N GLU A 64 39.09 59.85 -32.26
CA GLU A 64 40.06 60.93 -32.51
C GLU A 64 39.68 62.28 -31.87
N TYR A 65 39.23 62.26 -30.60
CA TYR A 65 38.92 63.47 -29.81
C TYR A 65 40.17 64.22 -29.33
N ASP A 66 39.98 65.46 -28.85
CA ASP A 66 41.03 66.39 -28.40
C ASP A 66 41.96 65.79 -27.32
N GLU A 67 43.28 66.01 -27.44
CA GLU A 67 44.28 65.39 -26.54
C GLU A 67 44.13 65.85 -25.07
N GLU A 68 43.60 67.06 -24.86
CA GLU A 68 43.36 67.63 -23.54
C GLU A 68 42.24 66.89 -22.78
N ASP A 69 41.13 66.56 -23.46
CA ASP A 69 40.01 65.80 -22.89
C ASP A 69 40.43 64.37 -22.54
N LEU A 70 41.28 63.77 -23.39
CA LEU A 70 41.87 62.46 -23.14
C LEU A 70 42.76 62.48 -21.88
N ALA A 71 43.63 63.49 -21.77
CA ALA A 71 44.52 63.66 -20.62
C ALA A 71 43.73 63.89 -19.33
N TYR A 72 42.66 64.69 -19.39
CA TYR A 72 41.76 64.95 -18.26
C TYR A 72 41.06 63.67 -17.79
N ASN A 73 40.47 62.88 -18.71
CA ASN A 73 39.78 61.65 -18.35
C ASN A 73 40.74 60.57 -17.81
N ARG A 74 41.95 60.46 -18.38
CA ARG A 74 43.00 59.57 -17.83
C ARG A 74 43.40 59.97 -16.42
N TYR A 75 43.52 61.26 -16.15
CA TYR A 75 43.83 61.78 -14.82
C TYR A 75 42.71 61.50 -13.81
N LYS A 76 41.45 61.73 -14.22
CA LYS A 76 40.26 61.43 -13.42
C LYS A 76 40.15 59.93 -13.10
N SER A 77 40.35 59.06 -14.10
CA SER A 77 40.40 57.60 -13.91
C SER A 77 41.51 57.20 -12.92
N ALA A 78 42.73 57.72 -13.08
CA ALA A 78 43.83 57.43 -12.18
C ALA A 78 43.53 57.82 -10.72
N GLN A 79 42.89 58.97 -10.50
CA GLN A 79 42.47 59.38 -9.16
C GLN A 79 41.42 58.45 -8.55
N LEU A 80 40.43 58.01 -9.33
CA LEU A 80 39.40 57.08 -8.85
C LEU A 80 39.99 55.70 -8.52
N TRP A 81 40.94 55.21 -9.33
CA TRP A 81 41.68 53.99 -9.03
C TRP A 81 42.51 54.09 -7.75
N ILE A 82 43.15 55.24 -7.50
CA ILE A 82 43.88 55.50 -6.26
C ILE A 82 42.92 55.53 -5.07
N CYS A 83 41.74 56.14 -5.19
CA CYS A 83 40.71 56.11 -4.15
C CYS A 83 40.22 54.68 -3.86
N ALA A 84 39.98 53.87 -4.90
CA ALA A 84 39.58 52.47 -4.75
C ALA A 84 40.65 51.63 -4.02
N LEU A 85 41.91 51.77 -4.44
CA LEU A 85 43.04 51.05 -3.83
C LEU A 85 43.36 51.54 -2.42
N SER A 86 43.14 52.82 -2.12
CA SER A 86 43.26 53.37 -0.76
C SER A 86 42.19 52.79 0.18
N CYS A 87 40.95 52.64 -0.30
CA CYS A 87 39.91 51.95 0.45
C CYS A 87 40.29 50.47 0.68
N PHE A 88 40.80 49.79 -0.35
CA PHE A 88 41.23 48.39 -0.21
C PHE A 88 42.42 48.22 0.77
N ALA A 89 43.36 49.16 0.74
CA ALA A 89 44.47 49.21 1.70
C ALA A 89 43.99 49.47 3.14
N SER A 90 42.98 50.33 3.34
CA SER A 90 42.41 50.64 4.66
C SER A 90 41.67 49.46 5.30
N VAL A 91 41.17 48.51 4.50
CA VAL A 91 40.63 47.22 4.98
C VAL A 91 41.69 46.13 5.04
N ASN A 92 42.97 46.52 5.10
CA ASN A 92 44.15 45.65 5.19
C ASN A 92 44.27 44.63 4.04
N TRP A 93 43.85 44.99 2.82
CA TRP A 93 43.90 44.09 1.66
C TRP A 93 43.11 42.79 1.84
N ASN A 94 42.10 42.78 2.71
CA ASN A 94 41.30 41.59 3.00
C ASN A 94 40.44 41.17 1.80
N LEU A 95 40.84 40.07 1.15
CA LEU A 95 40.16 39.52 -0.02
C LEU A 95 38.74 39.02 0.28
N ASP A 96 38.48 38.50 1.47
CA ASP A 96 37.18 37.94 1.86
C ASP A 96 36.14 39.05 2.10
N LEU A 97 36.57 40.17 2.68
CA LEU A 97 35.72 41.36 2.82
C LEU A 97 35.42 42.00 1.47
N MET A 98 36.41 42.12 0.59
CA MET A 98 36.20 42.68 -0.75
C MET A 98 35.26 41.81 -1.60
N LYS A 99 35.36 40.48 -1.51
CA LYS A 99 34.48 39.55 -2.23
C LYS A 99 32.99 39.73 -1.87
N GLN A 100 32.67 40.20 -0.67
CA GLN A 100 31.28 40.45 -0.27
C GLN A 100 30.66 41.67 -0.98
N CYS A 101 31.48 42.60 -1.49
CA CYS A 101 31.02 43.85 -2.07
C CYS A 101 31.37 44.00 -3.56
N CYS A 102 32.43 43.37 -4.05
CA CYS A 102 32.87 43.42 -5.44
C CYS A 102 32.46 42.14 -6.18
N ASN A 103 31.88 42.29 -7.38
CA ASN A 103 31.73 41.17 -8.30
C ASN A 103 33.10 40.75 -8.89
N ILE A 104 33.15 39.57 -9.51
CA ILE A 104 34.41 39.00 -10.02
C ILE A 104 35.10 39.89 -11.07
N ILE A 105 34.33 40.63 -11.89
CA ILE A 105 34.85 41.52 -12.93
C ILE A 105 35.48 42.77 -12.29
N SER A 106 34.79 43.39 -11.33
CA SER A 106 35.30 44.54 -10.57
C SER A 106 36.57 44.16 -9.81
N MET A 107 36.61 42.96 -9.21
CA MET A 107 37.78 42.47 -8.50
C MET A 107 38.97 42.19 -9.45
N LYS A 108 38.71 41.60 -10.64
CA LYS A 108 39.73 41.43 -11.71
C LYS A 108 40.30 42.79 -12.11
N ALA A 109 39.45 43.78 -12.36
CA ALA A 109 39.88 45.11 -12.78
C ALA A 109 40.73 45.81 -11.71
N LEU A 110 40.30 45.78 -10.45
CA LEU A 110 41.03 46.37 -9.32
C LEU A 110 42.43 45.75 -9.14
N LEU A 111 42.52 44.42 -9.22
CA LEU A 111 43.78 43.70 -9.06
C LEU A 111 44.70 43.82 -10.28
N ASN A 112 44.16 43.83 -11.50
CA ASN A 112 44.94 44.14 -12.70
C ASN A 112 45.51 45.56 -12.59
N ARG A 113 44.71 46.54 -12.15
CA ARG A 113 45.18 47.92 -11.99
C ARG A 113 46.26 48.04 -10.92
N LEU A 114 46.12 47.32 -9.81
CA LEU A 114 47.14 47.24 -8.76
C LEU A 114 48.50 46.79 -9.32
N VAL A 115 48.52 45.70 -10.10
CA VAL A 115 49.77 45.19 -10.70
C VAL A 115 50.32 46.17 -11.74
N ALA A 116 49.47 46.77 -12.57
CA ALA A 116 49.89 47.76 -13.57
C ALA A 116 50.61 48.97 -12.94
N PHE A 117 50.13 49.47 -11.79
CA PHE A 117 50.80 50.55 -11.07
C PHE A 117 52.18 50.16 -10.52
N CYS A 118 52.42 48.88 -10.22
CA CYS A 118 53.72 48.37 -9.77
C CYS A 118 54.73 48.16 -10.91
N TYR A 119 54.27 48.16 -12.17
CA TYR A 119 55.09 47.96 -13.38
C TYR A 119 54.89 49.10 -14.42
N PRO A 120 55.22 50.36 -14.08
CA PRO A 120 54.92 51.52 -14.93
C PRO A 120 55.70 51.56 -16.25
N THR A 121 56.81 50.83 -16.38
CA THR A 121 57.66 50.77 -17.58
C THR A 121 57.13 49.83 -18.66
N LYS A 122 56.19 48.93 -18.33
CA LYS A 122 55.48 48.08 -19.28
C LYS A 122 54.10 48.71 -19.52
N ILE A 123 53.98 49.55 -20.56
CA ILE A 123 52.74 50.27 -20.86
C ILE A 123 51.64 49.24 -21.18
N LEU A 124 50.65 49.14 -20.30
CA LEU A 124 49.42 48.38 -20.51
C LEU A 124 48.33 49.38 -20.92
N ASN A 125 47.69 49.18 -22.07
CA ASN A 125 46.44 49.87 -22.36
C ASN A 125 45.35 49.41 -21.37
N SER A 126 44.28 50.18 -21.24
CA SER A 126 43.07 49.89 -20.44
C SER A 126 42.51 48.46 -20.59
N ASN A 127 42.74 47.81 -21.74
CA ASN A 127 42.30 46.45 -22.06
C ASN A 127 43.42 45.39 -22.10
N ASP A 128 44.69 45.75 -21.86
CA ASP A 128 45.78 44.77 -21.92
C ASP A 128 45.81 43.94 -20.63
N ASP A 129 45.75 42.62 -20.77
CA ASP A 129 45.66 41.72 -19.63
C ASP A 129 47.03 41.57 -18.94
N VAL A 130 47.06 41.92 -17.64
CA VAL A 130 48.20 41.74 -16.73
C VAL A 130 48.68 40.29 -16.70
N LEU A 131 47.85 39.36 -17.16
CA LEU A 131 48.19 37.97 -17.39
C LEU A 131 49.47 37.78 -18.23
N SER A 132 49.81 38.67 -19.16
CA SER A 132 51.08 38.58 -19.92
C SER A 132 52.30 38.84 -19.03
N ILE A 133 52.23 39.83 -18.13
CA ILE A 133 53.28 40.11 -17.13
C ILE A 133 53.40 38.93 -16.15
N MET A 134 52.26 38.38 -15.72
CA MET A 134 52.23 37.21 -14.84
C MET A 134 52.78 35.97 -15.55
N ALA A 135 52.48 35.76 -16.83
CA ALA A 135 52.98 34.63 -17.63
C ALA A 135 54.50 34.66 -17.80
N GLU A 136 55.09 35.84 -18.02
CA GLU A 136 56.55 36.03 -18.02
C GLU A 136 57.16 35.62 -16.68
N LEU A 137 56.60 36.11 -15.56
CA LEU A 137 57.04 35.74 -14.21
C LEU A 137 56.85 34.25 -13.89
N TYR A 138 55.83 33.60 -14.48
CA TYR A 138 55.62 32.17 -14.35
C TYR A 138 56.67 31.35 -15.14
N ALA A 139 57.15 31.86 -16.27
CA ALA A 139 58.12 31.21 -17.15
C ALA A 139 59.58 31.29 -16.64
N GLU A 140 59.93 32.32 -15.87
CA GLU A 140 61.29 32.51 -15.35
C GLU A 140 61.69 31.44 -14.31
N SER A 141 62.93 30.95 -14.39
CA SER A 141 63.48 29.91 -13.48
C SER A 141 63.93 30.46 -12.11
N LYS A 142 64.20 31.76 -12.02
CA LYS A 142 64.44 32.51 -10.78
C LYS A 142 63.69 33.83 -10.86
N VAL A 143 62.81 34.09 -9.89
CA VAL A 143 62.03 35.33 -9.86
C VAL A 143 62.82 36.40 -9.11
N GLU A 144 63.25 37.45 -9.80
CA GLU A 144 63.84 38.63 -9.18
C GLU A 144 62.91 39.84 -9.25
N PHE A 145 62.31 40.20 -8.12
CA PHE A 145 61.57 41.45 -8.00
C PHE A 145 62.54 42.61 -7.72
N GLU A 146 62.41 43.71 -8.47
CA GLU A 146 63.22 44.92 -8.30
C GLU A 146 62.76 45.75 -7.10
N LYS A 147 61.46 45.70 -6.79
CA LYS A 147 60.81 46.50 -5.73
C LYS A 147 59.90 45.64 -4.84
N PRO A 148 59.78 45.93 -3.52
CA PRO A 148 58.92 45.16 -2.61
C PRO A 148 57.42 45.26 -2.96
N GLU A 149 56.97 46.36 -3.58
CA GLU A 149 55.59 46.56 -4.03
C GLU A 149 55.21 45.61 -5.17
N GLN A 150 56.17 45.22 -6.01
CA GLN A 150 55.98 44.24 -7.07
C GLN A 150 55.75 42.83 -6.49
N LEU A 151 56.57 42.44 -5.49
CA LEU A 151 56.39 41.19 -4.77
C LEU A 151 55.02 41.13 -4.09
N PHE A 152 54.60 42.22 -3.43
CA PHE A 152 53.31 42.30 -2.76
C PHE A 152 52.13 42.17 -3.73
N ALA A 153 52.14 42.94 -4.83
CA ALA A 153 51.07 42.91 -5.83
C ALA A 153 50.94 41.54 -6.50
N CYS A 154 52.07 40.92 -6.90
CA CYS A 154 52.07 39.58 -7.51
C CYS A 154 51.63 38.49 -6.52
N TRP A 155 52.05 38.59 -5.25
CA TRP A 155 51.61 37.66 -4.20
C TRP A 155 50.10 37.77 -3.95
N LEU A 156 49.57 38.99 -3.81
CA LEU A 156 48.15 39.23 -3.56
C LEU A 156 47.30 38.74 -4.74
N TYR A 157 47.74 39.00 -5.97
CA TYR A 157 47.10 38.54 -7.20
C TYR A 157 47.07 37.01 -7.29
N ALA A 158 48.20 36.33 -7.08
CA ALA A 158 48.29 34.88 -7.10
C ALA A 158 47.41 34.24 -6.01
N THR A 159 47.37 34.84 -4.82
CA THR A 159 46.54 34.36 -3.72
C THR A 159 45.04 34.52 -3.99
N TRP A 160 44.64 35.63 -4.61
CA TRP A 160 43.27 35.82 -5.09
C TRP A 160 42.89 34.80 -6.17
N LEU A 161 43.77 34.53 -7.14
CA LEU A 161 43.53 33.51 -8.17
C LEU A 161 43.28 32.12 -7.58
N LEU A 162 44.04 31.70 -6.56
CA LEU A 162 43.80 30.42 -5.86
C LEU A 162 42.40 30.37 -5.23
N LYS A 163 41.93 31.48 -4.64
CA LYS A 163 40.57 31.58 -4.08
C LYS A 163 39.48 31.49 -5.15
N VAL A 164 39.66 32.17 -6.28
CA VAL A 164 38.73 32.09 -7.42
C VAL A 164 38.62 30.66 -7.95
N ASP A 165 39.72 29.90 -7.99
CA ASP A 165 39.67 28.48 -8.39
C ASP A 165 38.95 27.59 -7.39
N ILE A 166 39.17 27.81 -6.09
CA ILE A 166 38.44 27.09 -5.03
C ILE A 166 36.93 27.34 -5.18
N ASP A 167 36.52 28.60 -5.30
CA ASP A 167 35.11 28.98 -5.47
C ASP A 167 34.50 28.37 -6.74
N GLY A 168 35.22 28.42 -7.86
CA GLY A 168 34.76 27.89 -9.15
C GLY A 168 34.71 26.35 -9.24
N ARG A 169 35.16 25.63 -8.21
CA ARG A 169 35.03 24.16 -8.11
C ARG A 169 33.73 23.72 -7.43
N PHE A 170 33.06 24.62 -6.71
CA PHE A 170 31.74 24.33 -6.16
C PHE A 170 30.65 24.44 -7.26
N PRO A 171 29.62 23.58 -7.24
CA PRO A 171 28.53 23.66 -8.22
C PRO A 171 27.77 24.99 -8.09
N GLU A 172 27.76 25.78 -9.15
CA GLU A 172 27.07 27.08 -9.19
C GLU A 172 25.54 26.90 -9.26
N THR A 173 24.81 27.75 -8.54
CA THR A 173 23.36 27.90 -8.73
C THR A 173 23.09 28.57 -10.07
N ILE A 174 22.54 27.84 -11.04
CA ILE A 174 22.23 28.36 -12.38
C ILE A 174 21.18 29.48 -12.26
N ALA A 175 21.50 30.67 -12.77
CA ALA A 175 20.55 31.76 -12.91
C ALA A 175 19.42 31.33 -13.86
N LYS A 176 18.18 31.28 -13.35
CA LYS A 176 17.00 30.95 -14.16
C LYS A 176 16.45 32.23 -14.80
N PRO A 177 15.95 32.18 -16.04
CA PRO A 177 15.24 33.31 -16.62
C PRO A 177 14.02 33.65 -15.74
N THR A 178 13.84 34.94 -15.48
CA THR A 178 12.85 35.41 -14.49
C THR A 178 11.40 35.17 -14.96
N VAL A 179 11.18 34.92 -16.26
CA VAL A 179 9.89 34.55 -16.87
C VAL A 179 10.15 33.75 -18.17
N SER A 180 9.17 32.96 -18.64
CA SER A 180 9.17 32.48 -20.03
C SER A 180 9.29 33.68 -20.96
N ASN A 181 10.37 33.77 -21.74
CA ASN A 181 10.70 34.89 -22.61
C ASN A 181 10.47 34.51 -24.09
N PRO A 182 9.22 34.38 -24.55
CA PRO A 182 8.89 33.94 -25.91
C PRO A 182 9.34 34.94 -26.99
N LEU A 183 9.72 36.16 -26.62
CA LEU A 183 10.13 37.24 -27.52
C LEU A 183 11.66 37.43 -27.59
N ASN A 184 12.47 36.55 -26.97
CA ASN A 184 13.93 36.70 -26.89
C ASN A 184 14.37 38.11 -26.43
N GLN A 185 13.66 38.70 -25.46
CA GLN A 185 14.05 39.98 -24.88
C GLN A 185 15.38 39.84 -24.12
N PHE A 186 16.22 40.87 -24.17
CA PHE A 186 17.51 40.88 -23.50
C PHE A 186 17.34 40.82 -21.96
N ASP A 187 17.83 39.74 -21.33
CA ASP A 187 17.89 39.62 -19.86
C ASP A 187 19.29 39.99 -19.37
N ALA A 188 19.41 41.20 -18.84
CA ALA A 188 20.67 41.75 -18.35
C ALA A 188 21.30 40.91 -17.23
N ASN A 189 20.49 40.26 -16.38
CA ASN A 189 20.98 39.47 -15.25
C ASN A 189 21.56 38.13 -15.74
N LEU A 190 20.91 37.50 -16.73
CA LEU A 190 21.40 36.26 -17.33
C LEU A 190 22.72 36.49 -18.08
N VAL A 191 22.80 37.58 -18.84
CA VAL A 191 24.03 37.98 -19.54
C VAL A 191 25.15 38.33 -18.55
N GLN A 192 24.84 39.02 -17.44
CA GLN A 192 25.83 39.30 -16.40
C GLN A 192 26.34 38.02 -15.72
N ALA A 193 25.46 37.06 -15.43
CA ALA A 193 25.85 35.77 -14.88
C ALA A 193 26.74 34.96 -15.84
N GLU A 194 26.44 34.98 -17.14
CA GLU A 194 27.29 34.37 -18.17
C GLU A 194 28.66 35.06 -18.26
N GLN A 195 28.71 36.40 -18.17
CA GLN A 195 29.96 37.15 -18.12
C GLN A 195 30.81 36.78 -16.89
N PHE A 196 30.19 36.63 -15.72
CA PHE A 196 30.90 36.17 -14.51
C PHE A 196 31.47 34.77 -14.69
N ARG A 197 30.69 33.84 -15.24
CA ARG A 197 31.15 32.47 -15.51
C ARG A 197 32.32 32.43 -16.50
N ASN A 198 32.23 33.21 -17.58
CA ASN A 198 33.31 33.32 -18.56
C ASN A 198 34.59 33.91 -17.95
N CYS A 199 34.45 34.94 -17.10
CA CYS A 199 35.57 35.54 -16.38
C CYS A 199 36.23 34.55 -15.40
N ILE A 200 35.44 33.79 -14.63
CA ILE A 200 35.98 32.74 -13.74
C ILE A 200 36.72 31.67 -14.54
N ALA A 201 36.15 31.20 -15.66
CA ALA A 201 36.78 30.19 -16.51
C ALA A 201 38.11 30.68 -17.12
N GLU A 202 38.20 31.96 -17.50
CA GLU A 202 39.42 32.59 -17.98
C GLU A 202 40.50 32.64 -16.89
N LEU A 203 40.17 33.18 -15.71
CA LEU A 203 41.09 33.32 -14.58
C LEU A 203 41.65 31.95 -14.13
N ARG A 204 40.81 30.91 -14.14
CA ARG A 204 41.18 29.56 -13.72
C ARG A 204 42.27 28.92 -14.57
N ARG A 205 42.45 29.34 -15.83
CA ARG A 205 43.55 28.84 -16.70
C ARG A 205 44.93 29.20 -16.17
N ASN A 206 45.04 30.26 -15.35
CA ASN A 206 46.32 30.78 -14.87
C ASN A 206 46.67 30.33 -13.43
N VAL A 207 45.83 29.49 -12.82
CA VAL A 207 45.98 29.04 -11.43
C VAL A 207 47.23 28.19 -11.22
N GLU A 208 47.58 27.34 -12.19
CA GLU A 208 48.81 26.54 -12.11
C GLU A 208 50.06 27.42 -12.08
N GLY A 209 50.05 28.54 -12.82
CA GLY A 209 51.11 29.55 -12.78
C GLY A 209 51.18 30.24 -11.41
N ALA A 210 50.02 30.62 -10.85
CA ALA A 210 49.94 31.21 -9.52
C ALA A 210 50.44 30.27 -8.41
N GLU A 211 50.11 28.97 -8.47
CA GLU A 211 50.60 27.94 -7.55
C GLU A 211 52.13 27.84 -7.61
N LYS A 212 52.71 27.79 -8.83
CA LYS A 212 54.16 27.75 -9.04
C LYS A 212 54.86 29.00 -8.51
N LEU A 213 54.28 30.18 -8.76
CA LEU A 213 54.82 31.45 -8.27
C LEU A 213 54.85 31.48 -6.73
N LEU A 214 53.75 31.11 -6.07
CA LEU A 214 53.69 31.09 -4.61
C LEU A 214 54.66 30.08 -3.98
N LYS A 215 54.84 28.90 -4.60
CA LYS A 215 55.86 27.92 -4.17
C LYS A 215 57.28 28.48 -4.30
N ARG A 216 57.62 29.12 -5.42
CA ARG A 216 58.94 29.76 -5.61
C ARG A 216 59.18 30.90 -4.63
N ILE A 217 58.15 31.70 -4.36
CA ILE A 217 58.20 32.79 -3.37
C ILE A 217 58.54 32.23 -1.98
N LEU A 218 57.98 31.07 -1.60
CA LEU A 218 58.31 30.39 -0.34
C LEU A 218 59.75 29.85 -0.30
N GLU A 219 60.33 29.46 -1.43
CA GLU A 219 61.69 28.92 -1.54
C GLU A 219 62.76 30.03 -1.58
N SER A 220 62.41 31.21 -2.09
CA SER A 220 63.28 32.38 -2.08
C SER A 220 63.27 33.03 -0.68
N ASN A 221 64.30 32.82 0.13
CA ASN A 221 64.48 33.42 1.47
C ASN A 221 64.69 34.95 1.45
N ARG A 222 63.81 35.72 0.78
CA ARG A 222 63.92 37.19 0.64
C ARG A 222 63.35 37.92 1.87
N LYS A 223 63.91 39.10 2.13
CA LYS A 223 63.47 40.05 3.17
C LYS A 223 62.03 40.50 2.91
N GLU A 224 61.32 40.76 4.00
CA GLU A 224 59.91 41.14 4.14
C GLU A 224 59.35 42.03 3.00
N PRO A 225 58.08 41.86 2.60
CA PRO A 225 57.37 42.91 1.87
C PRO A 225 57.15 44.10 2.81
N THR A 226 58.14 45.00 2.87
CA THR A 226 58.08 46.22 3.70
C THR A 226 57.53 47.38 2.88
N LEU A 227 56.48 48.04 3.39
CA LEU A 227 55.98 49.33 2.94
C LEU A 227 56.54 50.42 3.87
N THR A 228 57.11 51.49 3.34
CA THR A 228 57.66 52.63 4.14
C THR A 228 57.07 53.97 3.71
N ALA A 229 56.83 54.86 4.68
CA ALA A 229 56.03 56.09 4.59
C ALA A 229 56.78 57.33 4.02
N ASP A 230 56.07 58.11 3.19
CA ASP A 230 55.98 59.57 3.12
C ASP A 230 55.18 60.07 1.89
N SER A 231 54.22 60.97 2.18
CA SER A 231 53.46 61.92 1.35
C SER A 231 52.13 61.51 0.68
N ILE A 232 51.01 61.90 1.32
CA ILE A 232 49.65 62.04 0.71
C ILE A 232 49.16 63.51 0.68
N LEU A 233 49.99 64.48 1.07
CA LEU A 233 49.57 65.89 1.15
C LEU A 233 50.15 66.83 0.08
N ASN A 234 50.58 66.33 -1.08
CA ASN A 234 51.02 67.19 -2.20
C ASN A 234 50.39 66.83 -3.56
N LEU A 235 49.06 66.69 -3.60
CA LEU A 235 48.28 66.68 -4.85
C LEU A 235 47.75 68.08 -5.23
N GLY A 236 48.18 69.12 -4.52
CA GLY A 236 47.77 70.52 -4.74
C GLY A 236 48.60 71.29 -5.77
N ASN A 237 49.68 70.71 -6.31
CA ASN A 237 50.52 71.34 -7.33
C ASN A 237 51.04 70.27 -8.29
N MET A 238 50.31 69.96 -9.36
CA MET A 238 50.86 69.19 -10.47
C MET A 238 50.43 69.83 -11.78
N ASN A 239 51.39 70.46 -12.47
CA ASN A 239 51.25 70.82 -13.87
C ASN A 239 51.12 69.54 -14.70
N THR A 240 50.26 69.64 -15.72
CA THR A 240 50.02 68.67 -16.79
C THR A 240 51.29 67.92 -17.22
N VAL A 241 51.28 66.58 -17.14
CA VAL A 241 51.99 65.58 -17.99
C VAL A 241 52.36 64.27 -17.25
N SER A 242 52.30 64.15 -15.92
CA SER A 242 52.63 62.87 -15.23
C SER A 242 51.44 62.19 -14.52
N ILE A 243 51.26 60.89 -14.81
CA ILE A 243 50.30 60.01 -14.12
C ILE A 243 50.78 59.84 -12.67
N PRO A 244 49.92 59.99 -11.65
CA PRO A 244 50.32 59.80 -10.26
C PRO A 244 50.78 58.35 -10.02
N VAL A 245 51.97 58.17 -9.44
CA VAL A 245 52.46 56.85 -9.02
C VAL A 245 51.75 56.47 -7.72
N LEU A 246 51.26 55.23 -7.66
CA LEU A 246 50.56 54.74 -6.47
C LEU A 246 51.54 54.63 -5.31
N ASN A 247 51.20 55.26 -4.19
CA ASN A 247 52.00 55.23 -2.99
C ASN A 247 51.27 54.40 -1.92
N PHE A 248 51.73 53.18 -1.70
CA PHE A 248 51.07 52.14 -0.89
C PHE A 248 51.16 52.36 0.63
N GLN A 249 51.14 53.62 1.08
CA GLN A 249 51.60 54.03 2.41
C GLN A 249 50.51 54.19 3.49
N ILE A 250 49.25 53.81 3.21
CA ILE A 250 48.12 53.98 4.16
C ILE A 250 47.97 52.80 5.15
N SER A 251 48.54 51.61 4.89
CA SER A 251 48.43 50.47 5.82
C SER A 251 49.69 50.32 6.68
N ASN A 252 49.60 50.64 7.98
CA ASN A 252 50.67 50.47 8.99
C ASN A 252 51.00 49.00 9.34
N ILE A 253 50.97 48.08 8.39
CA ILE A 253 51.15 46.65 8.65
C ILE A 253 52.45 46.15 8.01
N ARG A 254 53.47 45.91 8.85
CA ARG A 254 54.57 45.00 8.50
C ARG A 254 54.06 43.57 8.66
N LEU A 255 53.99 42.82 7.56
CA LEU A 255 53.75 41.39 7.61
C LEU A 255 55.02 40.70 8.13
N ASP A 256 54.96 40.15 9.34
CA ASP A 256 56.02 39.29 9.86
C ASP A 256 56.26 38.14 8.88
N HIS A 257 57.52 37.80 8.60
CA HIS A 257 57.88 36.77 7.64
C HIS A 257 57.17 35.44 7.93
N ASN A 258 57.05 35.05 9.21
CA ASN A 258 56.35 33.82 9.58
C ASN A 258 54.84 33.89 9.30
N SER A 259 54.24 35.05 9.50
CA SER A 259 52.81 35.25 9.23
C SER A 259 52.49 35.15 7.74
N TRP A 260 53.32 35.76 6.91
CA TRP A 260 53.17 35.74 5.45
C TRP A 260 53.40 34.33 4.87
N THR A 261 54.45 33.62 5.33
CA THR A 261 54.70 32.22 4.95
C THR A 261 53.51 31.32 5.30
N LEU A 262 52.93 31.47 6.49
CA LEU A 262 51.79 30.66 6.92
C LEU A 262 50.54 30.95 6.08
N THR A 263 50.30 32.22 5.75
CA THR A 263 49.18 32.64 4.89
C THR A 263 49.31 32.07 3.47
N VAL A 264 50.53 32.05 2.90
CA VAL A 264 50.79 31.44 1.59
C VAL A 264 50.55 29.93 1.65
N LEU A 265 51.09 29.26 2.67
CA LEU A 265 50.90 27.81 2.87
C LEU A 265 49.42 27.45 3.04
N TYR A 266 48.66 28.24 3.81
CA TYR A 266 47.22 28.02 3.99
C TYR A 266 46.46 28.16 2.66
N SER A 267 46.77 29.18 1.87
CA SER A 267 46.12 29.40 0.57
C SER A 267 46.44 28.29 -0.43
N LEU A 268 47.68 27.80 -0.46
CA LEU A 268 48.10 26.64 -1.24
C LEU A 268 47.39 25.36 -0.77
N MET A 269 47.33 25.13 0.54
CA MET A 269 46.65 23.98 1.13
C MET A 269 45.16 23.96 0.75
N CYS A 270 44.45 25.08 0.86
CA CYS A 270 43.03 25.16 0.49
C CYS A 270 42.83 24.83 -1.00
N ASN A 271 43.73 25.30 -1.86
CA ASN A 271 43.66 25.01 -3.30
C ASN A 271 44.00 23.55 -3.62
N HIS A 272 45.06 23.00 -3.02
CA HIS A 272 45.43 21.60 -3.18
C HIS A 272 44.30 20.67 -2.71
N PHE A 273 43.64 20.99 -1.59
CA PHE A 273 42.49 20.26 -1.09
C PHE A 273 41.33 20.28 -2.09
N ALA A 274 40.94 21.47 -2.54
CA ALA A 274 39.87 21.63 -3.53
C ALA A 274 40.20 20.97 -4.88
N ALA A 275 41.48 20.89 -5.25
CA ALA A 275 41.96 20.23 -6.45
C ALA A 275 42.11 18.70 -6.33
N GLY A 276 41.92 18.11 -5.14
CA GLY A 276 42.09 16.68 -4.90
C GLY A 276 43.56 16.22 -4.84
N LYS A 277 44.51 17.14 -4.65
CA LYS A 277 45.95 16.85 -4.51
C LYS A 277 46.26 16.38 -3.09
N VAL A 278 45.97 15.11 -2.80
CA VAL A 278 45.98 14.51 -1.44
C VAL A 278 47.34 14.64 -0.76
N GLN A 279 48.44 14.35 -1.47
CA GLN A 279 49.78 14.32 -0.86
C GLN A 279 50.31 15.73 -0.57
N GLU A 280 50.13 16.65 -1.51
CA GLU A 280 50.52 18.05 -1.34
C GLU A 280 49.74 18.73 -0.22
N THR A 281 48.43 18.46 -0.13
CA THR A 281 47.58 18.95 0.96
C THR A 281 48.09 18.47 2.32
N ARG A 282 48.40 17.17 2.46
CA ARG A 282 48.97 16.62 3.69
C ARG A 282 50.30 17.28 4.05
N ASN A 283 51.21 17.42 3.08
CA ASN A 283 52.53 18.03 3.31
C ASN A 283 52.43 19.49 3.78
N ASP A 284 51.55 20.29 3.16
CA ASP A 284 51.33 21.68 3.53
C ASP A 284 50.65 21.80 4.90
N LEU A 285 49.68 20.94 5.19
CA LEU A 285 48.96 20.90 6.46
C LEU A 285 49.88 20.51 7.63
N GLU A 286 50.77 19.54 7.45
CA GLU A 286 51.79 19.18 8.46
C GLU A 286 52.76 20.34 8.74
N ARG A 287 53.16 21.08 7.70
CA ARG A 287 54.01 22.28 7.83
C ARG A 287 53.30 23.41 8.59
N ILE A 288 52.00 23.59 8.37
CA ILE A 288 51.16 24.57 9.07
C ILE A 288 51.04 24.19 10.56
N VAL A 289 50.64 22.95 10.86
CA VAL A 289 50.45 22.47 12.24
C VAL A 289 51.75 22.55 13.04
N LYS A 290 52.89 22.16 12.46
CA LYS A 290 54.20 22.21 13.11
C LYS A 290 54.63 23.63 13.51
N ASN A 291 54.27 24.63 12.70
CA ASN A 291 54.67 26.03 12.93
C ASN A 291 53.59 26.87 13.64
N TRP A 292 52.38 26.32 13.84
CA TRP A 292 51.24 27.00 14.45
C TRP A 292 51.49 27.62 15.84
N PRO A 293 52.19 26.95 16.79
CA PRO A 293 52.43 27.52 18.12
C PRO A 293 53.27 28.80 18.10
N LYS A 294 54.11 28.98 17.06
CA LYS A 294 54.92 30.20 16.86
C LYS A 294 54.07 31.37 16.36
N TYR A 295 52.98 31.07 15.64
CA TYR A 295 52.07 32.04 15.04
C TYR A 295 51.04 32.60 16.03
N LYS A 296 50.50 31.75 16.92
CA LYS A 296 49.46 32.16 17.92
C LYS A 296 49.87 33.33 18.83
N LYS A 297 51.18 33.57 19.03
CA LYS A 297 51.70 34.68 19.85
C LYS A 297 51.63 36.06 19.19
N GLY A 298 51.38 36.16 17.88
CA GLY A 298 51.39 37.43 17.11
C GLY A 298 50.05 37.88 16.54
N LEU A 299 48.94 37.21 16.89
CA LEU A 299 47.65 37.28 16.16
C LEU A 299 46.88 38.62 16.27
N MET A 300 47.32 39.57 17.10
CA MET A 300 46.43 40.66 17.51
C MET A 300 46.20 41.78 16.49
N ASN A 301 47.00 41.99 15.43
CA ASN A 301 46.83 43.20 14.60
C ASN A 301 47.11 43.11 13.07
N ASN A 302 47.45 41.95 12.48
CA ASN A 302 47.88 41.91 11.08
C ASN A 302 47.07 40.90 10.25
N VAL A 303 46.10 41.34 9.43
CA VAL A 303 45.32 40.39 8.60
C VAL A 303 45.10 40.92 7.18
N VAL A 304 45.90 40.40 6.23
CA VAL A 304 45.55 40.36 4.80
C VAL A 304 44.67 39.12 4.49
N LEU A 305 44.82 38.03 5.25
CA LEU A 305 44.06 36.78 5.14
C LEU A 305 43.90 36.15 6.53
N GLY A 306 42.66 36.07 7.03
CA GLY A 306 42.39 35.45 8.33
C GLY A 306 42.35 33.94 8.19
N ILE A 307 43.25 33.21 8.86
CA ILE A 307 43.15 31.75 8.95
C ILE A 307 42.10 31.43 10.01
N ASN A 308 40.98 30.82 9.60
CA ASN A 308 39.95 30.37 10.50
C ASN A 308 40.40 29.07 11.19
N GLU A 309 40.52 29.09 12.52
CA GLU A 309 40.95 27.92 13.29
C GLU A 309 40.00 26.72 13.12
N ASN A 310 38.70 26.98 12.90
CA ASN A 310 37.69 25.94 12.70
C ASN A 310 37.87 25.23 11.35
N ASP A 311 38.14 25.99 10.28
CA ASP A 311 38.34 25.43 8.94
C ASP A 311 39.61 24.59 8.93
N LEU A 312 40.69 25.09 9.55
CA LEU A 312 41.96 24.37 9.67
C LEU A 312 41.82 23.05 10.48
N ALA A 313 41.04 23.07 11.57
CA ALA A 313 40.74 21.87 12.33
C ALA A 313 39.96 20.84 11.49
N GLY A 314 38.95 21.28 10.73
CA GLY A 314 38.22 20.41 9.81
C GLY A 314 39.12 19.76 8.76
N TYR A 315 40.08 20.50 8.19
CA TYR A 315 41.07 19.92 7.28
C TYR A 315 41.99 18.89 7.97
N CYS A 316 42.41 19.14 9.22
CA CYS A 316 43.20 18.16 9.98
C CYS A 316 42.42 16.89 10.30
N GLU A 317 41.14 17.01 10.62
CA GLU A 317 40.25 15.86 10.86
C GLU A 317 40.11 15.01 9.59
N ALA A 318 39.85 15.64 8.43
CA ALA A 318 39.71 14.96 7.15
C ALA A 318 40.96 14.16 6.70
N TYR A 319 42.15 14.50 7.19
CA TYR A 319 43.42 13.83 6.84
C TYR A 319 44.05 13.02 7.99
N GLY A 320 43.38 12.97 9.15
CA GLY A 320 43.84 12.23 10.34
C GLY A 320 45.09 12.83 11.03
N ILE A 321 45.31 14.14 10.93
CA ILE A 321 46.50 14.80 11.50
C ILE A 321 46.20 15.32 12.92
N THR A 322 47.06 14.95 13.88
CA THR A 322 46.94 15.41 15.27
C THR A 322 47.23 16.91 15.37
N HIS A 323 46.29 17.67 15.92
CA HIS A 323 46.37 19.13 16.05
C HIS A 323 45.99 19.59 17.47
N SER A 324 46.38 20.83 17.81
CA SER A 324 46.10 21.48 19.10
C SER A 324 45.04 22.58 19.04
N PHE A 325 44.30 22.69 17.93
CA PHE A 325 43.19 23.63 17.78
C PHE A 325 42.04 23.19 18.71
N HIS A 326 41.46 24.10 19.47
CA HIS A 326 40.38 23.76 20.41
C HIS A 326 39.06 23.62 19.66
N PHE A 327 38.46 22.41 19.70
CA PHE A 327 37.03 22.22 19.42
C PHE A 327 36.29 21.83 20.69
N SER A 328 35.12 22.44 20.91
CA SER A 328 34.19 22.19 22.01
C SER A 328 33.09 21.18 21.65
N THR A 329 33.33 20.28 20.71
CA THR A 329 32.37 19.23 20.34
C THR A 329 33.05 17.88 20.50
N SER A 330 32.44 16.98 21.29
CA SER A 330 33.04 15.72 21.71
C SER A 330 33.42 14.84 20.52
N ARG A 331 34.72 14.56 20.39
CA ARG A 331 35.24 13.39 19.69
C ARG A 331 34.53 12.13 20.20
N PHE A 332 33.79 11.43 19.35
CA PHE A 332 33.75 9.97 19.30
C PHE A 332 32.99 9.53 18.03
N GLN A 333 33.62 8.64 17.25
CA GLN A 333 33.01 7.66 16.32
C GLN A 333 32.52 8.10 14.93
N ASN A 334 33.40 8.59 14.04
CA ASN A 334 32.99 8.86 12.65
C ASN A 334 33.64 8.04 11.52
N GLU A 335 34.63 7.16 11.73
CA GLU A 335 35.28 6.55 10.54
C GLU A 335 35.48 5.03 10.51
N LEU A 336 35.12 4.24 11.54
CA LEU A 336 35.39 2.78 11.49
C LEU A 336 34.31 1.84 12.09
N MET A 337 33.11 2.31 12.44
CA MET A 337 32.29 1.51 13.36
C MET A 337 31.45 0.37 12.76
N PHE A 338 31.24 0.20 11.45
CA PHE A 338 30.32 -0.85 10.96
C PHE A 338 30.70 -1.54 9.64
N GLU A 339 31.95 -2.00 9.47
CA GLU A 339 32.23 -3.03 8.44
C GLU A 339 31.55 -4.38 8.78
N ALA A 340 31.34 -4.68 10.07
CA ALA A 340 30.60 -5.85 10.54
C ALA A 340 29.81 -5.53 11.80
N ILE A 341 28.54 -5.95 11.83
CA ILE A 341 27.64 -5.77 12.97
C ILE A 341 27.81 -6.93 13.96
N ASN A 342 28.04 -6.59 15.22
CA ASN A 342 28.24 -7.56 16.32
C ASN A 342 27.44 -7.12 17.56
N GLU A 343 27.46 -7.94 18.61
CA GLU A 343 26.69 -7.66 19.84
C GLU A 343 27.09 -6.34 20.52
N LYS A 344 28.35 -5.92 20.39
CA LYS A 344 28.84 -4.63 20.92
C LYS A 344 28.22 -3.42 20.21
N THR A 345 27.65 -3.60 19.02
CA THR A 345 26.90 -2.56 18.32
C THR A 345 25.68 -2.13 19.14
N LEU A 346 24.96 -3.06 19.79
CA LEU A 346 23.76 -2.75 20.56
C LEU A 346 24.06 -1.83 21.77
N ASP A 347 25.22 -1.98 22.40
CA ASP A 347 25.63 -1.16 23.55
C ASP A 347 25.92 0.31 23.17
N VAL A 348 26.24 0.57 21.90
CA VAL A 348 26.63 1.90 21.40
C VAL A 348 25.46 2.65 20.75
N LEU A 349 24.42 1.94 20.29
CA LEU A 349 23.28 2.52 19.57
C LEU A 349 22.58 3.66 20.31
N ASP A 350 22.50 3.59 21.64
CA ASP A 350 21.89 4.64 22.47
C ASP A 350 22.59 6.01 22.35
N ASN A 351 23.88 6.02 21.98
CA ASN A 351 24.68 7.23 21.81
C ASN A 351 24.81 7.66 20.35
N CYS A 352 24.25 6.89 19.41
CA CYS A 352 24.31 7.17 17.98
C CYS A 352 23.17 8.11 17.53
N SER A 353 23.43 8.96 16.53
CA SER A 353 22.36 9.72 15.89
C SER A 353 21.41 8.81 15.09
N LEU A 354 20.19 9.28 14.83
CA LEU A 354 19.18 8.53 14.07
C LEU A 354 19.71 8.04 12.70
N VAL A 355 20.49 8.88 12.01
CA VAL A 355 21.10 8.53 10.72
C VAL A 355 22.03 7.32 10.84
N HIS A 356 22.89 7.29 11.87
CA HIS A 356 23.79 6.16 12.11
C HIS A 356 23.04 4.89 12.49
N ARG A 357 21.98 5.02 13.31
CA ARG A 357 21.12 3.90 13.71
C ARG A 357 20.41 3.24 12.51
N LEU A 358 19.94 4.04 11.56
CA LEU A 358 19.33 3.57 10.31
C LEU A 358 20.36 2.91 9.39
N GLU A 359 21.59 3.43 9.35
CA GLU A 359 22.68 2.83 8.59
C GLU A 359 23.10 1.47 9.17
N CYS A 360 23.18 1.34 10.50
CA CYS A 360 23.39 0.03 11.16
C CYS A 360 22.27 -0.96 10.77
N GLN A 361 21.02 -0.52 10.77
CA GLN A 361 19.91 -1.38 10.35
C GLN A 361 20.03 -1.79 8.88
N ARG A 362 20.41 -0.86 7.99
CA ARG A 362 20.65 -1.14 6.56
C ARG A 362 21.73 -2.21 6.39
N ILE A 363 22.87 -2.02 7.06
CA ILE A 363 24.00 -2.96 7.02
C ILE A 363 23.58 -4.34 7.58
N ALA A 364 22.78 -4.39 8.66
CA ALA A 364 22.27 -5.65 9.24
C ALA A 364 21.35 -6.39 8.28
N CYS A 365 20.45 -5.66 7.61
CA CYS A 365 19.57 -6.22 6.59
C CYS A 365 20.37 -6.79 5.40
N THR A 366 21.39 -6.09 4.93
CA THR A 366 22.19 -6.54 3.77
C THR A 366 23.16 -7.67 4.09
N SER A 367 23.54 -7.84 5.35
CA SER A 367 24.48 -8.88 5.81
C SER A 367 23.79 -10.11 6.41
N GLU A 368 22.44 -10.17 6.40
CA GLU A 368 21.64 -11.22 7.05
C GLU A 368 22.07 -11.49 8.51
N SER A 369 22.43 -10.43 9.23
CA SER A 369 22.90 -10.55 10.62
C SER A 369 21.79 -11.09 11.52
N ALA A 370 22.14 -12.04 12.41
CA ALA A 370 21.23 -12.53 13.45
C ALA A 370 20.74 -11.43 14.42
N LEU A 371 21.39 -10.26 14.42
CA LEU A 371 21.04 -9.11 15.24
C LEU A 371 20.08 -8.12 14.54
N MET A 372 19.67 -8.39 13.30
CA MET A 372 18.78 -7.51 12.52
C MET A 372 17.51 -7.14 13.28
N ASP A 373 16.82 -8.14 13.84
CA ASP A 373 15.58 -7.93 14.59
C ASP A 373 15.79 -7.19 15.92
N ASN A 374 16.96 -7.38 16.56
CA ASN A 374 17.31 -6.67 17.79
C ASN A 374 17.60 -5.18 17.52
N ILE A 375 18.35 -4.88 16.44
CA ILE A 375 18.62 -3.50 16.00
C ILE A 375 17.30 -2.83 15.58
N LEU A 376 16.41 -3.56 14.92
CA LEU A 376 15.09 -3.06 14.54
C LEU A 376 14.24 -2.72 15.78
N ALA A 377 14.23 -3.59 16.79
CA ALA A 377 13.52 -3.35 18.04
C ALA A 377 14.09 -2.12 18.79
N GLU A 378 15.41 -1.99 18.87
CA GLU A 378 16.10 -0.83 19.44
C GLU A 378 15.72 0.48 18.72
N ASN A 379 15.73 0.48 17.38
CA ASN A 379 15.39 1.65 16.59
C ASN A 379 13.93 2.05 16.75
N ILE A 380 12.99 1.11 16.73
CA ILE A 380 11.56 1.40 16.90
C ILE A 380 11.28 2.04 18.26
N ILE A 381 11.87 1.52 19.33
CA ILE A 381 11.66 2.10 20.66
C ILE A 381 12.32 3.48 20.77
N SER A 382 13.49 3.68 20.15
CA SER A 382 14.12 5.00 20.04
C SER A 382 13.27 5.99 19.20
N GLU A 383 12.62 5.53 18.13
CA GLU A 383 11.70 6.34 17.33
C GLU A 383 10.48 6.77 18.15
N TYR A 384 9.81 5.82 18.83
CA TYR A 384 8.70 6.13 19.71
C TYR A 384 9.08 7.07 20.86
N TYR A 385 10.28 6.89 21.44
CA TYR A 385 10.82 7.79 22.46
C TYR A 385 11.04 9.22 21.94
N ASN A 386 11.29 9.36 20.63
CA ASN A 386 11.43 10.64 19.93
C ASN A 386 10.15 11.08 19.20
N ASP A 387 8.99 10.52 19.55
CA ASP A 387 7.66 10.88 19.02
C ASP A 387 7.45 10.54 17.53
N PHE A 388 8.20 9.57 17.00
CA PHE A 388 8.02 9.01 15.66
C PHE A 388 7.32 7.64 15.71
N PRO A 389 6.17 7.47 15.03
CA PRO A 389 5.45 6.19 15.03
C PRO A 389 6.06 5.17 14.06
N ALA A 390 6.15 3.91 14.49
CA ALA A 390 6.54 2.82 13.60
C ALA A 390 5.40 2.38 12.69
N THR A 391 5.73 1.90 11.49
CA THR A 391 4.71 1.37 10.56
C THR A 391 4.15 0.03 11.02
N LEU A 392 2.89 -0.26 10.68
CA LEU A 392 2.22 -1.52 11.02
C LEU A 392 2.97 -2.75 10.47
N SER A 393 3.53 -2.65 9.27
CA SER A 393 4.33 -3.71 8.65
C SER A 393 5.56 -4.06 9.48
N THR A 394 6.26 -3.05 9.98
CA THR A 394 7.45 -3.23 10.83
C THR A 394 7.08 -3.90 12.16
N LEU A 395 5.96 -3.50 12.78
CA LEU A 395 5.47 -4.09 14.02
C LEU A 395 5.06 -5.56 13.84
N MET A 396 4.40 -5.89 12.72
CA MET A 396 4.01 -7.28 12.42
C MET A 396 5.22 -8.19 12.21
N LYS A 397 6.29 -7.67 11.58
CA LYS A 397 7.56 -8.42 11.41
C LYS A 397 8.19 -8.76 12.76
N LEU A 398 8.27 -7.79 13.67
CA LEU A 398 8.78 -8.03 15.02
C LEU A 398 7.89 -8.98 15.82
N ALA A 399 6.56 -8.83 15.73
CA ALA A 399 5.60 -9.68 16.42
C ALA A 399 5.67 -11.16 16.02
N ALA A 400 6.20 -11.47 14.82
CA ALA A 400 6.38 -12.84 14.36
C ALA A 400 7.57 -13.55 15.05
N ASN A 401 8.52 -12.81 15.63
CA ASN A 401 9.75 -13.36 16.22
C ASN A 401 9.79 -13.14 17.74
N LYS A 402 9.52 -14.20 18.50
CA LYS A 402 9.46 -14.18 19.98
C LYS A 402 10.74 -13.60 20.66
N PRO A 403 11.96 -14.03 20.30
CA PRO A 403 13.20 -13.39 20.75
C PRO A 403 13.25 -11.87 20.54
N ALA A 404 12.76 -11.38 19.40
CA ALA A 404 12.76 -9.96 19.08
C ALA A 404 11.77 -9.18 19.95
N VAL A 405 10.59 -9.76 20.24
CA VAL A 405 9.61 -9.19 21.18
C VAL A 405 10.19 -9.12 22.60
N SER A 406 10.89 -10.16 23.06
CA SER A 406 11.58 -10.15 24.35
C SER A 406 12.66 -9.06 24.44
N HIS A 407 13.43 -8.87 23.37
CA HIS A 407 14.41 -7.78 23.29
C HIS A 407 13.72 -6.40 23.29
N LEU A 408 12.65 -6.22 22.51
CA LEU A 408 11.83 -5.00 22.48
C LEU A 408 11.34 -4.62 23.89
N ILE A 409 10.85 -5.59 24.66
CA ILE A 409 10.40 -5.42 26.05
C ILE A 409 11.56 -5.00 26.96
N THR A 410 12.73 -5.59 26.76
CA THR A 410 13.96 -5.25 27.50
C THR A 410 14.37 -3.79 27.25
N VAL A 411 14.32 -3.34 25.99
CA VAL A 411 14.61 -1.94 25.61
C VAL A 411 13.58 -0.98 26.20
N CYS A 412 12.29 -1.32 26.13
CA CYS A 412 11.23 -0.53 26.77
C CYS A 412 11.50 -0.36 28.27
N SER A 413 11.82 -1.46 28.96
CA SER A 413 12.13 -1.45 30.39
C SER A 413 13.39 -0.65 30.72
N ARG A 414 14.42 -0.72 29.86
CA ARG A 414 15.65 0.08 29.99
C ARG A 414 15.36 1.58 29.92
N LEU A 415 14.54 2.03 28.98
CA LEU A 415 14.17 3.44 28.84
C LEU A 415 13.23 3.93 29.94
N VAL A 416 12.28 3.11 30.38
CA VAL A 416 11.41 3.41 31.53
C VAL A 416 12.23 3.66 32.80
N LYS A 417 13.29 2.86 33.04
CA LYS A 417 14.21 3.05 34.17
C LYS A 417 14.97 4.39 34.12
N ARG A 418 15.21 4.97 32.94
CA ARG A 418 15.87 6.29 32.79
C ARG A 418 14.99 7.47 33.22
N ARG A 419 13.70 7.25 33.53
CA ARG A 419 12.69 8.23 34.01
C ARG A 419 12.42 9.45 33.11
N ALA A 420 13.19 9.68 32.06
CA ALA A 420 12.91 10.69 31.04
C ALA A 420 11.77 10.22 30.12
N LYS A 421 10.84 11.12 29.76
CA LYS A 421 9.63 10.83 28.95
C LYS A 421 8.82 9.58 29.39
N LEU A 422 8.71 9.36 30.71
CA LEU A 422 8.02 8.21 31.28
C LEU A 422 6.57 8.03 30.77
N GLN A 423 5.83 9.14 30.59
CA GLN A 423 4.45 9.11 30.12
C GLN A 423 4.34 8.59 28.67
N VAL A 424 5.23 9.02 27.77
CA VAL A 424 5.28 8.54 26.39
C VAL A 424 5.57 7.05 26.36
N MET A 425 6.55 6.59 27.16
CA MET A 425 6.87 5.16 27.23
C MET A 425 5.73 4.31 27.82
N LYS A 426 4.96 4.84 28.79
CA LYS A 426 3.74 4.20 29.29
C LYS A 426 2.71 4.02 28.17
N GLU A 427 2.45 5.06 27.40
CA GLU A 427 1.51 5.02 26.26
C GLU A 427 1.97 4.08 25.13
N VAL A 428 3.27 4.05 24.85
CA VAL A 428 3.87 3.13 23.88
C VAL A 428 3.73 1.67 24.32
N ILE A 429 4.00 1.36 25.59
CA ILE A 429 3.80 0.00 26.13
C ILE A 429 2.31 -0.40 26.04
N GLN A 430 1.39 0.51 26.34
CA GLN A 430 -0.04 0.27 26.17
C GLN A 430 -0.40 0.02 24.70
N PHE A 431 0.08 0.85 23.78
CA PHE A 431 -0.14 0.66 22.35
C PHE A 431 0.39 -0.69 21.87
N LEU A 432 1.63 -1.04 22.20
CA LEU A 432 2.25 -2.32 21.82
C LEU A 432 1.47 -3.51 22.39
N SER A 433 0.96 -3.42 23.62
CA SER A 433 0.13 -4.47 24.23
C SER A 433 -1.19 -4.74 23.47
N THR A 434 -1.71 -3.75 22.74
CA THR A 434 -2.90 -3.93 21.87
C THR A 434 -2.57 -4.46 20.48
N LYS A 435 -1.34 -4.25 19.99
CA LYS A 435 -0.95 -4.55 18.60
C LYS A 435 -0.13 -5.82 18.45
N ILE A 436 0.63 -6.21 19.47
CA ILE A 436 1.47 -7.42 19.47
C ILE A 436 0.77 -8.50 20.29
N PRO A 437 0.37 -9.64 19.69
CA PRO A 437 -0.21 -10.77 20.41
C PRO A 437 0.74 -11.27 21.53
N ASN A 438 0.18 -11.63 22.68
CA ASN A 438 0.91 -12.18 23.84
C ASN A 438 1.99 -11.26 24.44
N PHE A 439 2.08 -10.00 24.00
CA PHE A 439 3.06 -9.03 24.50
C PHE A 439 2.97 -8.86 26.03
N VAL A 440 1.76 -8.86 26.60
CA VAL A 440 1.55 -8.74 28.05
C VAL A 440 2.08 -9.96 28.80
N GLU A 441 1.93 -11.16 28.26
CA GLU A 441 2.42 -12.40 28.87
C GLU A 441 3.96 -12.41 28.85
N GLU A 442 4.56 -12.10 27.70
CA GLU A 442 6.02 -12.01 27.58
C GLU A 442 6.62 -10.86 28.40
N PHE A 443 5.90 -9.75 28.55
CA PHE A 443 6.34 -8.64 29.40
C PHE A 443 6.42 -9.05 30.86
N LYS A 444 5.45 -9.84 31.34
CA LYS A 444 5.46 -10.38 32.71
C LYS A 444 6.59 -11.38 32.93
N ASP A 445 6.91 -12.19 31.92
CA ASP A 445 8.02 -13.16 31.99
C ASP A 445 9.39 -12.47 32.06
N VAL A 446 9.59 -11.37 31.32
CA VAL A 446 10.88 -10.65 31.24
C VAL A 446 11.08 -9.67 32.41
N ASN A 447 10.00 -9.09 32.94
CA ASN A 447 10.06 -8.10 34.02
C ASN A 447 8.99 -8.36 35.11
N PRO A 448 9.24 -9.32 36.02
CA PRO A 448 8.26 -9.74 37.02
C PRO A 448 7.95 -8.69 38.10
N ASP A 449 8.79 -7.65 38.26
CA ASP A 449 8.66 -6.60 39.27
C ASP A 449 7.88 -5.35 38.79
N CYS A 450 7.28 -5.39 37.60
CA CYS A 450 6.63 -4.22 37.02
C CYS A 450 5.19 -4.02 37.56
N ASP A 451 4.94 -2.88 38.20
CA ASP A 451 3.63 -2.51 38.75
C ASP A 451 2.52 -2.51 37.67
N MET A 452 1.29 -2.88 38.06
CA MET A 452 0.07 -2.89 37.23
C MET A 452 -0.29 -1.51 36.61
N GLU A 453 0.48 -0.47 36.93
CA GLU A 453 0.31 0.91 36.48
C GLU A 453 0.60 1.12 34.98
N TYR A 454 1.43 0.28 34.35
CA TYR A 454 1.84 0.43 32.94
C TYR A 454 0.79 -0.09 31.95
N PHE A 455 0.00 -1.09 32.33
CA PHE A 455 -1.04 -1.65 31.48
C PHE A 455 -2.35 -0.85 31.58
N GLY A 456 -2.51 0.01 32.58
CA GLY A 456 -3.81 0.59 32.88
C GLY A 456 -4.87 -0.48 33.15
N ASN A 457 -6.07 -0.07 33.55
CA ASN A 457 -7.21 -0.97 33.56
C ASN A 457 -7.63 -1.24 32.11
N PHE A 458 -6.86 -2.04 31.36
CA PHE A 458 -7.44 -2.76 30.24
C PHE A 458 -8.59 -3.57 30.85
N ARG A 459 -9.81 -3.07 30.70
CA ARG A 459 -10.93 -4.00 30.57
C ARG A 459 -10.49 -4.85 29.41
N ASP A 460 -10.03 -6.06 29.68
CA ASP A 460 -10.13 -7.14 28.72
C ASP A 460 -11.47 -6.90 28.04
N ILE A 461 -11.46 -6.61 26.74
CA ILE A 461 -12.67 -6.82 25.96
C ILE A 461 -12.82 -8.31 26.11
N SER A 462 -13.58 -8.70 27.14
CA SER A 462 -13.94 -10.08 27.41
C SER A 462 -14.41 -10.55 26.06
N ARG A 463 -13.61 -11.43 25.44
CA ARG A 463 -14.09 -12.24 24.32
C ARG A 463 -15.43 -12.72 24.85
N ARG A 464 -16.53 -12.25 24.25
CA ARG A 464 -17.88 -12.51 24.74
C ARG A 464 -17.86 -13.94 25.21
N SER A 465 -18.00 -14.15 26.51
CA SER A 465 -18.13 -15.49 27.06
C SER A 465 -19.27 -16.09 26.25
N ILE A 466 -18.94 -16.99 25.34
CA ILE A 466 -19.92 -17.90 24.77
C ILE A 466 -20.48 -18.52 26.03
N HIS A 467 -21.74 -18.21 26.35
CA HIS A 467 -22.37 -18.75 27.55
C HIS A 467 -22.07 -20.25 27.54
N PRO A 468 -21.36 -20.78 28.55
CA PRO A 468 -21.08 -22.19 28.57
C PRO A 468 -22.44 -22.90 28.51
N LEU A 469 -22.53 -23.88 27.59
CA LEU A 469 -23.69 -24.77 27.54
C LEU A 469 -24.04 -25.17 28.98
N PRO A 470 -25.32 -25.09 29.39
CA PRO A 470 -25.71 -25.37 30.76
C PRO A 470 -25.10 -26.69 31.23
N ASN A 471 -24.47 -26.67 32.40
CA ASN A 471 -23.75 -27.82 32.94
C ASN A 471 -24.68 -29.05 32.94
N VAL A 472 -24.17 -30.19 32.49
CA VAL A 472 -24.87 -31.48 32.49
C VAL A 472 -25.49 -31.78 33.86
N ALA A 473 -24.85 -31.35 34.96
CA ALA A 473 -25.39 -31.46 36.32
C ALA A 473 -26.68 -30.65 36.52
N THR A 474 -26.74 -29.41 36.04
CA THR A 474 -27.90 -28.51 36.16
C THR A 474 -29.06 -28.99 35.28
N ILE A 475 -28.77 -29.51 34.09
CA ILE A 475 -29.77 -30.18 33.23
C ILE A 475 -30.29 -31.44 33.93
N ARG A 476 -29.41 -32.25 34.52
CA ARG A 476 -29.76 -33.49 35.23
C ARG A 476 -30.63 -33.20 36.47
N GLU A 477 -30.37 -32.11 37.18
CA GLU A 477 -31.17 -31.67 38.33
C GLU A 477 -32.59 -31.26 37.91
N LEU A 478 -32.72 -30.53 36.81
CA LEU A 478 -34.00 -30.12 36.22
C LEU A 478 -34.80 -31.32 35.69
N LEU A 479 -34.12 -32.32 35.14
CA LEU A 479 -34.72 -33.57 34.66
C LEU A 479 -35.14 -34.52 35.80
N ASN A 480 -34.41 -34.51 36.92
CA ASN A 480 -34.68 -35.35 38.08
C ASN A 480 -35.89 -34.88 38.91
N GLY A 481 -36.28 -33.61 38.82
CA GLY A 481 -37.44 -33.04 39.52
C GLY A 481 -38.82 -33.29 38.88
N GLY A 482 -38.87 -33.96 37.71
CA GLY A 482 -40.12 -34.25 37.00
C GLY A 482 -40.84 -35.53 37.47
N THR A 483 -42.07 -35.74 36.99
CA THR A 483 -42.86 -36.97 37.25
C THR A 483 -42.18 -38.22 36.68
N ASP A 484 -42.50 -39.41 37.21
CA ASP A 484 -41.93 -40.68 36.73
C ASP A 484 -42.12 -40.89 35.21
N VAL A 485 -43.24 -40.40 34.65
CA VAL A 485 -43.51 -40.40 33.21
C VAL A 485 -42.55 -39.47 32.45
N TRP A 486 -42.26 -38.28 32.98
CA TRP A 486 -41.29 -37.35 32.37
C TRP A 486 -39.88 -37.94 32.39
N ARG A 487 -39.47 -38.53 33.51
CA ARG A 487 -38.17 -39.22 33.63
C ARG A 487 -38.08 -40.40 32.67
N LEU A 488 -39.16 -41.17 32.51
CA LEU A 488 -39.24 -42.25 31.53
C LEU A 488 -39.09 -41.74 30.09
N ILE A 489 -39.68 -40.59 29.75
CA ILE A 489 -39.57 -39.99 28.41
C ILE A 489 -38.13 -39.52 28.13
N VAL A 490 -37.44 -38.92 29.10
CA VAL A 490 -36.13 -38.30 28.88
C VAL A 490 -34.95 -39.27 29.06
N SER A 491 -35.08 -40.32 29.87
CA SER A 491 -33.98 -41.26 30.13
C SER A 491 -33.66 -42.16 28.92
N PHE A 492 -32.37 -42.43 28.71
CA PHE A 492 -31.86 -43.44 27.78
C PHE A 492 -31.09 -44.56 28.51
N ASP A 493 -31.13 -44.60 29.84
CA ASP A 493 -30.57 -45.70 30.62
C ASP A 493 -31.59 -46.84 30.70
N MET A 494 -31.20 -48.01 30.18
CA MET A 494 -32.06 -49.19 30.15
C MET A 494 -32.52 -49.62 31.56
N ASN A 495 -31.67 -49.49 32.57
CA ASN A 495 -32.00 -49.90 33.93
C ASN A 495 -33.02 -48.96 34.58
N GLU A 496 -32.88 -47.66 34.32
CA GLU A 496 -33.82 -46.64 34.79
C GLU A 496 -35.17 -46.79 34.08
N ILE A 497 -35.17 -46.99 32.75
CA ILE A 497 -36.38 -47.22 31.95
C ILE A 497 -37.16 -48.42 32.46
N LYS A 498 -36.50 -49.55 32.73
CA LYS A 498 -37.15 -50.75 33.31
C LYS A 498 -37.78 -50.47 34.67
N SER A 499 -37.02 -49.83 35.56
CA SER A 499 -37.47 -49.51 36.92
C SER A 499 -38.70 -48.60 36.89
N LEU A 500 -38.68 -47.55 36.05
CA LEU A 500 -39.79 -46.62 35.89
C LEU A 500 -41.00 -47.28 35.20
N PHE A 501 -40.78 -48.10 34.17
CA PHE A 501 -41.86 -48.80 33.47
C PHE A 501 -42.59 -49.81 34.39
N ALA A 502 -41.85 -50.52 35.24
CA ALA A 502 -42.42 -51.41 36.25
C ALA A 502 -43.25 -50.65 37.30
N LYS A 503 -42.82 -49.45 37.70
CA LYS A 503 -43.58 -48.57 38.62
C LYS A 503 -44.88 -48.05 38.03
N ILE A 504 -44.94 -47.79 36.72
CA ILE A 504 -46.10 -47.20 36.03
C ILE A 504 -47.19 -48.26 35.70
N THR A 505 -47.13 -49.47 36.27
CA THR A 505 -48.14 -50.54 36.12
C THR A 505 -48.40 -51.04 34.69
N GLY A 506 -47.43 -50.88 33.78
CA GLY A 506 -47.39 -51.62 32.50
C GLY A 506 -48.52 -51.33 31.50
N LYS A 507 -49.32 -50.28 31.70
CA LYS A 507 -50.28 -49.75 30.70
C LYS A 507 -49.89 -48.32 30.36
N LEU A 508 -48.88 -48.16 29.52
CA LEU A 508 -48.50 -46.84 29.02
C LEU A 508 -48.88 -46.76 27.54
N VAL A 509 -49.83 -45.88 27.21
CA VAL A 509 -50.07 -45.55 25.81
C VAL A 509 -48.84 -44.84 25.28
N VAL A 510 -48.07 -45.53 24.44
CA VAL A 510 -46.84 -44.99 23.86
C VAL A 510 -47.19 -43.70 23.11
N PRO A 511 -46.58 -42.54 23.46
CA PRO A 511 -46.84 -41.28 22.78
C PRO A 511 -46.69 -41.40 21.27
N TYR A 512 -47.62 -40.83 20.48
CA TYR A 512 -47.57 -40.81 19.00
C TYR A 512 -46.26 -40.26 18.40
N ARG A 513 -45.47 -39.54 19.21
CA ARG A 513 -44.15 -39.00 18.84
C ARG A 513 -43.04 -40.05 18.83
N LEU A 514 -43.18 -41.16 19.55
CA LEU A 514 -42.24 -42.27 19.56
C LEU A 514 -42.55 -43.20 18.38
N ARG A 515 -41.92 -42.91 17.24
CA ARG A 515 -42.01 -43.75 16.03
C ARG A 515 -41.00 -44.89 16.15
N ILE A 516 -41.38 -46.07 15.69
CA ILE A 516 -40.48 -47.23 15.60
C ILE A 516 -39.87 -47.26 14.20
N SER A 517 -38.60 -47.64 14.09
CA SER A 517 -37.92 -47.84 12.81
C SER A 517 -38.72 -48.78 11.92
N ARG A 518 -38.99 -48.35 10.68
CA ARG A 518 -39.62 -49.19 9.65
C ARG A 518 -38.75 -50.40 9.28
N MET A 519 -37.47 -50.42 9.65
CA MET A 519 -36.59 -51.57 9.41
C MET A 519 -36.95 -52.76 10.29
N ILE A 520 -37.43 -52.49 11.51
CA ILE A 520 -37.58 -53.47 12.58
C ILE A 520 -39.06 -53.64 12.99
N GLY A 521 -39.83 -52.56 12.99
CA GLY A 521 -41.19 -52.50 13.53
C GLY A 521 -42.16 -53.53 12.93
N ASP A 522 -42.08 -53.78 11.62
CA ASP A 522 -42.97 -54.72 10.94
C ASP A 522 -42.76 -56.17 11.41
N VAL A 523 -41.49 -56.55 11.63
CA VAL A 523 -41.12 -57.92 12.06
C VAL A 523 -41.44 -58.12 13.53
N ILE A 524 -41.23 -57.10 14.37
CA ILE A 524 -41.53 -57.17 15.79
C ILE A 524 -43.04 -57.18 16.04
N SER A 525 -43.82 -56.44 15.25
CA SER A 525 -45.28 -56.46 15.31
C SER A 525 -45.86 -57.82 14.91
N ALA A 526 -45.24 -58.51 13.95
CA ALA A 526 -45.63 -59.87 13.57
C ALA A 526 -45.26 -60.93 14.63
N ALA A 527 -44.23 -60.68 15.44
CA ALA A 527 -43.74 -61.57 16.50
C ALA A 527 -44.37 -61.32 17.89
N ALA A 528 -45.36 -60.43 17.98
CA ALA A 528 -45.93 -59.87 19.22
C ALA A 528 -46.75 -60.83 20.11
N SER A 529 -46.78 -62.14 19.80
CA SER A 529 -47.58 -63.13 20.54
C SER A 529 -46.98 -63.55 21.90
N GLN A 530 -45.79 -63.07 22.24
CA GLN A 530 -45.12 -63.30 23.53
C GLN A 530 -45.06 -61.98 24.31
N GLY A 531 -45.53 -61.97 25.55
CA GLY A 531 -45.85 -60.75 26.32
C GLY A 531 -44.72 -59.72 26.51
N ASN A 532 -45.14 -58.51 26.90
CA ASN A 532 -44.37 -57.25 27.11
C ASN A 532 -44.07 -56.40 25.86
N PHE A 533 -44.97 -56.44 24.87
CA PHE A 533 -44.89 -55.68 23.61
C PHE A 533 -44.85 -54.15 23.79
N GLU A 534 -45.54 -53.59 24.79
CA GLU A 534 -45.53 -52.14 25.06
C GLU A 534 -44.15 -51.64 25.52
N HIS A 535 -43.46 -52.42 26.35
CA HIS A 535 -42.10 -52.12 26.80
C HIS A 535 -41.11 -52.16 25.63
N ILE A 536 -41.21 -53.18 24.77
CA ILE A 536 -40.39 -53.32 23.56
C ILE A 536 -40.62 -52.15 22.60
N ASN A 537 -41.88 -51.75 22.37
CA ASN A 537 -42.21 -50.60 21.52
C ASN A 537 -41.65 -49.29 22.05
N LEU A 538 -41.68 -49.07 23.37
CA LEU A 538 -41.06 -47.90 23.99
C LEU A 538 -39.53 -47.88 23.76
N MET A 539 -38.86 -49.02 23.96
CA MET A 539 -37.41 -49.14 23.71
C MET A 539 -37.06 -48.88 22.24
N LEU A 540 -37.81 -49.47 21.31
CA LEU A 540 -37.60 -49.25 19.87
C LEU A 540 -37.90 -47.80 19.45
N GLY A 541 -38.90 -47.17 20.07
CA GLY A 541 -39.18 -45.76 19.87
C GLY A 541 -38.05 -44.86 20.36
N LYS A 542 -37.43 -45.19 21.50
CA LYS A 542 -36.23 -44.49 22.01
C LYS A 542 -35.01 -44.73 21.13
N LEU A 543 -34.88 -45.93 20.58
CA LEU A 543 -33.81 -46.25 19.64
C LEU A 543 -33.93 -45.41 18.36
N GLU A 544 -35.13 -45.27 17.80
CA GLU A 544 -35.37 -44.38 16.66
C GLU A 544 -35.20 -42.90 17.03
N GLN A 545 -35.54 -42.50 18.26
CA GLN A 545 -35.26 -41.16 18.74
C GLN A 545 -33.75 -40.85 18.75
N LEU A 546 -32.91 -41.78 19.20
CA LEU A 546 -31.44 -41.65 19.14
C LEU A 546 -30.94 -41.57 17.68
N ALA A 547 -31.57 -42.29 16.76
CA ALA A 547 -31.25 -42.20 15.33
C ALA A 547 -31.56 -40.81 14.77
N VAL A 548 -32.75 -40.26 15.07
CA VAL A 548 -33.17 -38.91 14.65
C VAL A 548 -32.29 -37.81 15.28
N ILE A 549 -31.84 -37.99 16.52
CA ILE A 549 -30.89 -37.08 17.18
C ILE A 549 -29.51 -37.14 16.50
N GLY A 550 -29.14 -38.28 15.90
CA GLY A 550 -27.86 -38.49 15.25
C GLY A 550 -26.74 -38.91 16.19
N ASP A 551 -27.05 -39.43 17.38
CA ASP A 551 -26.05 -39.98 18.31
C ASP A 551 -25.81 -41.47 18.03
N GLY A 552 -25.00 -41.75 17.01
CA GLY A 552 -24.66 -43.12 16.61
C GLY A 552 -23.82 -43.92 17.62
N ALA A 553 -23.26 -43.28 18.65
CA ALA A 553 -22.50 -43.96 19.70
C ALA A 553 -23.45 -44.47 20.80
N GLN A 554 -24.28 -43.57 21.33
CA GLN A 554 -25.30 -43.94 22.31
C GLN A 554 -26.34 -44.89 21.69
N TRP A 555 -26.70 -44.70 20.42
CA TRP A 555 -27.56 -45.60 19.67
C TRP A 555 -27.01 -47.03 19.65
N ARG A 556 -25.72 -47.24 19.39
CA ARG A 556 -25.11 -48.58 19.35
C ARG A 556 -25.14 -49.27 20.70
N THR A 557 -24.78 -48.55 21.76
CA THR A 557 -24.82 -49.08 23.13
C THR A 557 -26.25 -49.45 23.51
N PHE A 558 -27.20 -48.55 23.29
CA PHE A 558 -28.61 -48.76 23.60
C PHE A 558 -29.22 -49.88 22.74
N CYS A 559 -28.87 -50.00 21.47
CA CYS A 559 -29.28 -51.08 20.58
C CYS A 559 -28.88 -52.46 21.14
N ASN A 560 -27.64 -52.61 21.59
CA ASN A 560 -27.17 -53.87 22.17
C ASN A 560 -27.97 -54.24 23.42
N ASP A 561 -28.30 -53.26 24.24
CA ASP A 561 -29.11 -53.47 25.45
C ASP A 561 -30.56 -53.80 25.07
N CYS A 562 -31.16 -53.11 24.10
CA CYS A 562 -32.47 -53.46 23.54
C CYS A 562 -32.54 -54.91 23.07
N VAL A 563 -31.56 -55.37 22.28
CA VAL A 563 -31.49 -56.75 21.77
C VAL A 563 -31.42 -57.78 22.90
N LYS A 564 -30.68 -57.49 23.98
CA LYS A 564 -30.64 -58.34 25.17
C LYS A 564 -32.00 -58.39 25.88
N GLU A 565 -32.69 -57.25 26.00
CA GLU A 565 -34.01 -57.16 26.65
C GLU A 565 -35.13 -57.85 25.90
N MET A 566 -35.02 -57.97 24.57
CA MET A 566 -35.96 -58.74 23.77
C MET A 566 -35.88 -60.26 24.02
N GLY A 567 -34.88 -60.76 24.76
CA GLY A 567 -34.82 -62.15 25.20
C GLY A 567 -34.85 -63.15 24.03
N PRO A 568 -35.82 -64.11 23.98
CA PRO A 568 -35.94 -65.06 22.88
C PRO A 568 -36.18 -64.42 21.50
N LEU A 569 -36.91 -63.30 21.45
CA LEU A 569 -37.18 -62.56 20.21
C LEU A 569 -35.87 -62.00 19.62
N GLY A 570 -34.97 -61.50 20.46
CA GLY A 570 -33.66 -60.97 20.04
C GLY A 570 -32.69 -62.03 19.50
N LYS A 571 -32.99 -63.32 19.69
CA LYS A 571 -32.20 -64.46 19.16
C LYS A 571 -32.66 -64.90 17.78
N ILE A 572 -33.79 -64.40 17.28
CA ILE A 572 -34.29 -64.72 15.95
C ILE A 572 -33.34 -64.13 14.90
N GLN A 573 -32.80 -64.99 14.03
CA GLN A 573 -31.80 -64.59 13.04
C GLN A 573 -32.29 -63.46 12.12
N GLU A 574 -33.57 -63.49 11.70
CA GLU A 574 -34.16 -62.40 10.90
C GLU A 574 -34.13 -61.06 11.64
N ILE A 575 -34.47 -61.04 12.94
CA ILE A 575 -34.48 -59.81 13.76
C ILE A 575 -33.05 -59.27 13.92
N GLN A 576 -32.07 -60.14 14.18
CA GLN A 576 -30.65 -59.74 14.28
C GLN A 576 -30.14 -59.11 12.98
N VAL A 577 -30.50 -59.68 11.83
CA VAL A 577 -30.17 -59.11 10.52
C VAL A 577 -30.84 -57.73 10.36
N ARG A 578 -32.11 -57.55 10.72
CA ARG A 578 -32.78 -56.23 10.66
C ARG A 578 -32.07 -55.19 11.51
N PHE A 579 -31.63 -55.52 12.73
CA PHE A 579 -30.86 -54.62 13.59
C PHE A 579 -29.51 -54.25 12.98
N ALA A 580 -28.82 -55.20 12.34
CA ALA A 580 -27.56 -54.91 11.65
C ALA A 580 -27.77 -53.94 10.47
N PHE A 581 -28.82 -54.12 9.68
CA PHE A 581 -29.19 -53.19 8.61
C PHE A 581 -29.60 -51.82 9.16
N ASP A 582 -30.35 -51.77 10.26
CA ASP A 582 -30.75 -50.51 10.91
C ASP A 582 -29.54 -49.76 11.48
N ALA A 583 -28.56 -50.48 12.04
CA ALA A 583 -27.31 -49.88 12.50
C ALA A 583 -26.53 -49.20 11.38
N VAL A 584 -26.45 -49.85 10.21
CA VAL A 584 -25.80 -49.25 9.02
C VAL A 584 -26.61 -48.07 8.49
N ARG A 585 -27.95 -48.15 8.48
CA ARG A 585 -28.83 -47.01 8.13
C ARG A 585 -28.52 -45.80 9.01
N VAL A 586 -28.50 -45.96 10.33
CA VAL A 586 -28.24 -44.86 11.28
C VAL A 586 -26.83 -44.31 11.11
N GLN A 587 -25.83 -45.15 10.85
CA GLN A 587 -24.48 -44.69 10.54
C GLN A 587 -24.45 -43.83 9.27
N LEU A 588 -25.17 -44.23 8.21
CA LEU A 588 -25.29 -43.46 6.98
C LEU A 588 -26.01 -42.12 7.21
N GLU A 589 -27.10 -42.10 7.97
CA GLU A 589 -27.82 -40.87 8.32
C GLU A 589 -26.93 -39.90 9.11
N CYS A 590 -26.22 -40.39 10.14
CA CYS A 590 -25.27 -39.61 10.92
C CYS A 590 -24.13 -39.08 10.04
N TRP A 591 -23.66 -39.89 9.08
CA TRP A 591 -22.63 -39.47 8.14
C TRP A 591 -23.13 -38.34 7.23
N HIS A 592 -24.32 -38.47 6.64
CA HIS A 592 -24.94 -37.46 5.76
C HIS A 592 -25.17 -36.12 6.44
N ALA A 593 -25.50 -36.13 7.74
CA ALA A 593 -25.66 -34.93 8.55
C ALA A 593 -24.33 -34.21 8.84
N ARG A 594 -23.21 -34.95 8.87
CA ARG A 594 -21.87 -34.42 9.20
C ARG A 594 -21.01 -34.10 7.98
N PHE A 595 -21.29 -34.72 6.84
CA PHE A 595 -20.44 -34.69 5.65
C PHE A 595 -19.99 -33.29 5.24
N SER A 596 -20.91 -32.33 5.14
CA SER A 596 -20.58 -30.97 4.70
C SER A 596 -19.82 -30.12 5.72
N ARG A 597 -19.83 -30.47 7.01
CA ARG A 597 -19.21 -29.67 8.08
C ARG A 597 -17.78 -30.10 8.41
N VAL A 598 -17.43 -31.36 8.15
CA VAL A 598 -16.21 -31.99 8.70
C VAL A 598 -15.45 -32.82 7.64
N SER A 599 -15.76 -32.64 6.35
CA SER A 599 -15.23 -33.43 5.23
C SER A 599 -13.69 -33.50 5.18
N ASN A 600 -12.99 -32.42 5.56
CA ASN A 600 -11.54 -32.33 5.51
C ASN A 600 -10.81 -32.87 6.76
N ASN A 601 -11.54 -33.42 7.74
CA ASN A 601 -10.93 -33.98 8.96
C ASN A 601 -10.45 -35.42 8.71
N ALA A 602 -9.18 -35.71 9.02
CA ALA A 602 -8.59 -37.04 8.87
C ALA A 602 -9.38 -38.16 9.55
N GLN A 603 -9.94 -37.91 10.74
CA GLN A 603 -10.79 -38.89 11.45
C GLN A 603 -12.08 -39.17 10.68
N PHE A 604 -12.68 -38.14 10.07
CA PHE A 604 -13.91 -38.28 9.29
C PHE A 604 -13.66 -39.03 7.97
N VAL A 605 -12.51 -38.82 7.33
CA VAL A 605 -12.08 -39.59 6.15
C VAL A 605 -11.94 -41.08 6.49
N HIS A 606 -11.29 -41.41 7.60
CA HIS A 606 -11.17 -42.81 8.05
C HIS A 606 -12.53 -43.46 8.35
N VAL A 607 -13.44 -42.74 9.03
CA VAL A 607 -14.82 -43.20 9.27
C VAL A 607 -15.55 -43.43 7.95
N THR A 608 -15.38 -42.55 6.97
CA THR A 608 -15.99 -42.66 5.64
C THR A 608 -15.49 -43.92 4.91
N GLN A 609 -14.18 -44.18 4.91
CA GLN A 609 -13.59 -45.38 4.31
C GLN A 609 -14.09 -46.66 4.98
N THR A 610 -14.13 -46.69 6.32
CA THR A 610 -14.63 -47.83 7.09
C THR A 610 -16.10 -48.12 6.74
N LEU A 611 -16.94 -47.08 6.76
CA LEU A 611 -18.35 -47.19 6.41
C LEU A 611 -18.56 -47.65 4.97
N ASN A 612 -17.75 -47.15 4.04
CA ASN A 612 -17.78 -47.56 2.63
C ASN A 612 -17.52 -49.07 2.48
N SER A 613 -16.48 -49.60 3.13
CA SER A 613 -16.21 -51.05 3.15
C SER A 613 -17.36 -51.84 3.77
N THR A 614 -17.94 -51.37 4.88
CA THR A 614 -19.09 -52.02 5.53
C THR A 614 -20.31 -52.07 4.61
N VAL A 615 -20.66 -50.96 3.95
CA VAL A 615 -21.82 -50.87 3.07
C VAL A 615 -21.61 -51.72 1.80
N LYS A 616 -20.40 -51.72 1.22
CA LYS A 616 -20.04 -52.57 0.08
C LYS A 616 -20.19 -54.06 0.43
N ALA A 617 -19.67 -54.47 1.59
CA ALA A 617 -19.83 -55.85 2.08
C ALA A 617 -21.30 -56.21 2.33
N LEU A 618 -22.08 -55.29 2.91
CA LEU A 618 -23.51 -55.47 3.15
C LEU A 618 -24.26 -55.71 1.85
N ILE A 619 -23.99 -54.93 0.80
CA ILE A 619 -24.62 -55.08 -0.52
C ILE A 619 -24.28 -56.43 -1.15
N GLN A 620 -23.02 -56.86 -1.08
CA GLN A 620 -22.61 -58.18 -1.57
C GLN A 620 -23.32 -59.31 -0.82
N SER A 621 -23.51 -59.17 0.51
CA SER A 621 -24.20 -60.13 1.37
C SER A 621 -25.74 -60.07 1.29
N SER A 622 -26.31 -58.98 0.74
CA SER A 622 -27.76 -58.70 0.72
C SER A 622 -28.60 -59.68 -0.14
N MET A 623 -27.96 -60.70 -0.71
CA MET A 623 -28.58 -61.82 -1.42
C MET A 623 -29.69 -62.52 -0.61
N THR A 624 -29.70 -62.38 0.72
CA THR A 624 -30.65 -63.03 1.64
C THR A 624 -31.86 -62.17 2.05
N SER A 625 -31.84 -60.83 1.87
CA SER A 625 -32.95 -59.95 2.31
C SER A 625 -33.08 -58.66 1.47
N PRO A 626 -33.43 -58.75 0.18
CA PRO A 626 -33.48 -57.60 -0.73
C PRO A 626 -34.53 -56.54 -0.34
N VAL A 627 -35.64 -56.94 0.29
CA VAL A 627 -36.71 -56.03 0.73
C VAL A 627 -36.22 -55.09 1.84
N THR A 628 -35.38 -55.60 2.75
CA THR A 628 -34.77 -54.81 3.84
C THR A 628 -33.79 -53.78 3.29
N MET A 629 -32.95 -54.20 2.34
CA MET A 629 -32.01 -53.32 1.66
C MET A 629 -32.74 -52.18 0.93
N GLY A 630 -33.90 -52.46 0.34
CA GLY A 630 -34.74 -51.46 -0.31
C GLY A 630 -35.14 -50.29 0.60
N LYS A 631 -35.33 -50.52 1.91
CA LYS A 631 -35.73 -49.49 2.88
C LYS A 631 -34.61 -48.49 3.23
N MET A 632 -33.34 -48.83 3.01
CA MET A 632 -32.17 -47.95 3.23
C MET A 632 -31.54 -47.43 1.93
N MET A 633 -32.17 -47.70 0.78
CA MET A 633 -31.55 -47.47 -0.52
C MET A 633 -31.26 -46.00 -0.78
N LEU A 634 -32.16 -45.09 -0.38
CA LEU A 634 -31.97 -43.63 -0.48
C LEU A 634 -30.63 -43.19 0.13
N HIS A 635 -30.39 -43.52 1.41
CA HIS A 635 -29.15 -43.17 2.11
C HIS A 635 -27.93 -43.87 1.53
N THR A 636 -28.09 -45.09 1.01
CA THR A 636 -27.01 -45.89 0.42
C THR A 636 -26.54 -45.30 -0.91
N VAL A 637 -27.46 -45.02 -1.84
CA VAL A 637 -27.09 -44.51 -3.17
C VAL A 637 -26.56 -43.08 -3.08
N THR A 638 -27.16 -42.24 -2.23
CA THR A 638 -26.68 -40.87 -2.00
C THR A 638 -25.33 -40.85 -1.31
N PHE A 639 -25.02 -41.82 -0.44
CA PHE A 639 -23.69 -42.00 0.11
C PHE A 639 -22.66 -42.27 -0.99
N PHE A 640 -22.93 -43.22 -1.89
CA PHE A 640 -22.01 -43.51 -3.00
C PHE A 640 -21.88 -42.38 -4.02
N ILE A 641 -22.96 -41.63 -4.28
CA ILE A 641 -22.88 -40.40 -5.08
C ILE A 641 -21.94 -39.40 -4.38
N ASN A 642 -22.15 -39.14 -3.09
CA ASN A 642 -21.34 -38.18 -2.31
C ASN A 642 -19.88 -38.60 -2.16
N THR A 643 -19.57 -39.90 -2.16
CA THR A 643 -18.20 -40.42 -2.15
C THR A 643 -17.62 -40.67 -3.54
N SER A 644 -18.33 -40.30 -4.61
CA SER A 644 -17.90 -40.50 -6.01
C SER A 644 -17.60 -41.95 -6.39
N GLU A 645 -18.33 -42.92 -5.85
CA GLU A 645 -18.16 -44.36 -6.09
C GLU A 645 -18.97 -44.82 -7.32
N TRP A 646 -18.70 -44.20 -8.46
CA TRP A 646 -19.50 -44.34 -9.69
C TRP A 646 -19.48 -45.76 -10.28
N ASP A 647 -18.29 -46.38 -10.38
CA ASP A 647 -18.13 -47.72 -10.92
C ASP A 647 -18.90 -48.78 -10.11
N PHE A 648 -18.91 -48.61 -8.78
CA PHE A 648 -19.61 -49.51 -7.89
C PHE A 648 -21.14 -49.41 -8.06
N LEU A 649 -21.67 -48.18 -8.19
CA LEU A 649 -23.10 -47.94 -8.46
C LEU A 649 -23.57 -48.62 -9.75
N LEU A 650 -22.74 -48.59 -10.79
CA LEU A 650 -23.07 -49.18 -12.10
C LEU A 650 -23.03 -50.71 -12.08
N ARG A 651 -22.04 -51.33 -11.42
CA ARG A 651 -21.74 -52.76 -11.58
C ARG A 651 -22.25 -53.68 -10.48
N SER A 652 -22.44 -53.19 -9.25
CA SER A 652 -22.55 -54.09 -8.07
C SER A 652 -23.98 -54.46 -7.66
N PHE A 653 -25.00 -53.80 -8.21
CA PHE A 653 -26.41 -54.05 -7.85
C PHE A 653 -27.13 -54.89 -8.92
N VAL A 654 -27.04 -56.22 -8.80
CA VAL A 654 -27.58 -57.18 -9.80
C VAL A 654 -29.01 -57.64 -9.47
N LYS A 655 -29.37 -57.81 -8.19
CA LYS A 655 -30.68 -58.36 -7.77
C LYS A 655 -31.61 -57.39 -7.04
N VAL A 656 -31.11 -56.21 -6.65
CA VAL A 656 -31.88 -55.20 -5.90
C VAL A 656 -32.43 -54.18 -6.88
N LYS A 657 -33.76 -54.04 -6.92
CA LYS A 657 -34.45 -53.01 -7.72
C LYS A 657 -34.88 -51.87 -6.81
N SER A 658 -34.57 -50.64 -7.20
CA SER A 658 -35.04 -49.45 -6.48
C SER A 658 -35.01 -48.25 -7.41
N PRO A 659 -36.04 -47.41 -7.40
CA PRO A 659 -36.07 -46.21 -8.24
C PRO A 659 -34.95 -45.23 -7.91
N PHE A 660 -34.51 -45.18 -6.64
CA PHE A 660 -33.35 -44.38 -6.23
C PHE A 660 -32.04 -44.89 -6.85
N LEU A 661 -31.90 -46.21 -6.96
CA LEU A 661 -30.73 -46.84 -7.57
C LEU A 661 -30.70 -46.61 -9.08
N ASP A 662 -31.84 -46.72 -9.75
CA ASP A 662 -31.93 -46.50 -11.19
C ASP A 662 -31.60 -45.04 -11.54
N ALA A 663 -32.11 -44.06 -10.77
CA ALA A 663 -31.72 -42.66 -10.90
C ALA A 663 -30.23 -42.42 -10.61
N ALA A 664 -29.70 -43.04 -9.56
CA ALA A 664 -28.27 -42.94 -9.22
C ALA A 664 -27.37 -43.55 -10.31
N LYS A 665 -27.78 -44.65 -10.95
CA LYS A 665 -27.05 -45.26 -12.07
C LYS A 665 -27.02 -44.35 -13.29
N MET A 666 -28.09 -43.61 -13.58
CA MET A 666 -28.11 -42.63 -14.68
C MET A 666 -27.15 -41.47 -14.40
N ILE A 667 -27.14 -40.94 -13.16
CA ILE A 667 -26.17 -39.92 -12.74
C ILE A 667 -24.75 -40.48 -12.84
N ALA A 668 -24.49 -41.69 -12.33
CA ALA A 668 -23.18 -42.32 -12.39
C ALA A 668 -22.71 -42.51 -13.84
N ALA A 669 -23.59 -42.96 -14.75
CA ALA A 669 -23.27 -43.13 -16.16
C ALA A 669 -22.85 -41.80 -16.81
N TYR A 670 -23.54 -40.71 -16.50
CA TYR A 670 -23.14 -39.37 -16.93
C TYR A 670 -21.77 -38.98 -16.36
N MET A 671 -21.55 -39.16 -15.05
CA MET A 671 -20.30 -38.78 -14.38
C MET A 671 -19.07 -39.57 -14.86
N THR A 672 -19.26 -40.79 -15.37
CA THR A 672 -18.18 -41.62 -15.92
C THR A 672 -17.95 -41.43 -17.42
N SER A 673 -18.82 -40.68 -18.11
CA SER A 673 -18.71 -40.48 -19.56
C SER A 673 -17.63 -39.45 -19.88
N SER A 674 -16.54 -39.89 -20.53
CA SER A 674 -15.48 -39.01 -21.04
C SER A 674 -15.82 -38.41 -22.42
N ASP A 675 -16.75 -39.02 -23.16
CA ASP A 675 -17.21 -38.55 -24.47
C ASP A 675 -18.47 -37.67 -24.33
N PRO A 676 -18.40 -36.37 -24.72
CA PRO A 676 -19.55 -35.47 -24.70
C PRO A 676 -20.77 -35.98 -25.48
N ALA A 677 -20.58 -36.75 -26.57
CA ALA A 677 -21.69 -37.30 -27.35
C ALA A 677 -22.46 -38.37 -26.57
N VAL A 678 -21.74 -39.26 -25.87
CA VAL A 678 -22.33 -40.30 -25.01
C VAL A 678 -23.03 -39.65 -23.81
N ALA A 679 -22.40 -38.65 -23.18
CA ALA A 679 -23.01 -37.88 -22.10
C ALA A 679 -24.33 -37.23 -22.54
N ARG A 680 -24.36 -36.64 -23.74
CA ARG A 680 -25.58 -36.06 -24.33
C ARG A 680 -26.65 -37.13 -24.57
N GLN A 681 -26.32 -38.31 -25.09
CA GLN A 681 -27.29 -39.40 -25.27
C GLN A 681 -27.92 -39.88 -23.95
N ILE A 682 -27.14 -39.97 -22.87
CA ILE A 682 -27.64 -40.36 -21.54
C ILE A 682 -28.62 -39.30 -21.01
N VAL A 683 -28.25 -38.03 -21.15
CA VAL A 683 -29.05 -36.89 -20.71
C VAL A 683 -30.35 -36.79 -21.52
N GLU A 684 -30.26 -36.89 -22.84
CA GLU A 684 -31.38 -36.69 -23.75
C GLU A 684 -32.33 -37.89 -23.82
N GLY A 685 -31.84 -39.09 -23.55
CA GLY A 685 -32.61 -40.33 -23.57
C GLY A 685 -33.08 -40.75 -22.18
N PRO A 686 -32.36 -41.66 -21.48
CA PRO A 686 -32.80 -42.26 -20.23
C PRO A 686 -33.14 -41.25 -19.13
N TRP A 687 -32.27 -40.26 -18.89
CA TRP A 687 -32.48 -39.27 -17.84
C TRP A 687 -33.70 -38.40 -18.12
N TRP A 688 -33.79 -37.83 -19.33
CA TRP A 688 -34.93 -37.01 -19.74
C TRP A 688 -36.26 -37.74 -19.62
N HIS A 689 -36.34 -38.99 -20.09
CA HIS A 689 -37.58 -39.76 -20.06
C HIS A 689 -38.12 -39.95 -18.63
N VAL A 690 -37.23 -40.29 -17.70
CA VAL A 690 -37.56 -40.45 -16.28
C VAL A 690 -37.96 -39.12 -15.67
N MET A 691 -37.15 -38.09 -15.86
CA MET A 691 -37.30 -36.83 -15.14
C MET A 691 -38.49 -36.02 -15.67
N ASN A 692 -38.68 -35.94 -16.99
CA ASN A 692 -39.82 -35.23 -17.60
C ASN A 692 -41.17 -35.70 -16.99
N SER A 693 -41.35 -37.01 -16.80
CA SER A 693 -42.56 -37.56 -16.19
C SER A 693 -42.80 -37.13 -14.74
N THR A 694 -41.73 -36.83 -13.99
CA THR A 694 -41.78 -36.44 -12.57
C THR A 694 -42.26 -34.98 -12.42
N PHE A 695 -41.91 -34.13 -13.40
CA PHE A 695 -42.15 -32.68 -13.38
C PHE A 695 -43.39 -32.22 -14.17
N GLN A 696 -44.01 -33.05 -15.00
CA GLN A 696 -45.22 -32.67 -15.76
C GLN A 696 -46.49 -32.58 -14.87
N ASP A 697 -47.37 -31.62 -15.17
CA ASP A 697 -48.76 -31.56 -14.69
C ASP A 697 -49.71 -31.86 -15.86
N LYS A 698 -50.48 -32.96 -15.82
CA LYS A 698 -51.51 -33.23 -16.84
C LYS A 698 -52.90 -32.82 -16.38
N ARG A 699 -53.64 -32.13 -17.28
CA ARG A 699 -54.98 -31.57 -17.05
C ARG A 699 -55.92 -32.65 -16.49
N ARG A 700 -56.63 -32.30 -15.40
CA ARG A 700 -57.67 -33.10 -14.76
C ARG A 700 -58.79 -33.39 -15.75
N ASN A 701 -59.01 -34.66 -16.07
CA ASN A 701 -60.31 -35.19 -16.49
C ASN A 701 -60.53 -36.55 -15.80
N ASP A 702 -61.76 -36.78 -15.37
CA ASP A 702 -62.21 -37.79 -14.41
C ASP A 702 -61.65 -39.22 -14.59
N GLY A 703 -61.28 -39.84 -13.45
CA GLY A 703 -61.40 -41.29 -13.25
C GLY A 703 -60.13 -42.15 -13.19
N SER A 704 -58.92 -41.67 -13.52
CA SER A 704 -57.75 -42.54 -13.76
C SER A 704 -56.65 -42.58 -12.67
N LEU A 705 -56.90 -42.06 -11.46
CA LEU A 705 -55.91 -41.92 -10.37
C LEU A 705 -55.12 -43.21 -10.03
N VAL A 706 -55.70 -44.41 -10.24
CA VAL A 706 -55.11 -45.68 -9.79
C VAL A 706 -54.19 -46.33 -10.85
N ARG A 707 -54.34 -46.00 -12.14
CA ARG A 707 -53.55 -46.61 -13.23
C ARG A 707 -52.28 -45.83 -13.61
N GLU A 708 -52.08 -44.65 -13.02
CA GLU A 708 -51.11 -43.65 -13.50
C GLU A 708 -49.84 -43.53 -12.66
N GLN A 709 -49.86 -43.92 -11.37
CA GLN A 709 -48.64 -44.08 -10.55
C GLN A 709 -47.63 -45.07 -11.16
N THR A 710 -48.07 -45.92 -12.08
CA THR A 710 -47.28 -46.98 -12.73
C THR A 710 -46.28 -46.48 -13.79
N LYS A 711 -46.30 -45.20 -14.20
CA LYS A 711 -45.36 -44.64 -15.21
C LYS A 711 -44.21 -43.81 -14.65
N GLN A 712 -44.29 -43.34 -13.40
CA GLN A 712 -43.24 -42.53 -12.77
C GLN A 712 -42.24 -43.43 -12.04
N LEU A 713 -40.94 -43.31 -12.35
CA LEU A 713 -39.89 -44.04 -11.63
C LEU A 713 -39.78 -43.52 -10.19
N LEU A 714 -39.71 -42.20 -10.01
CA LEU A 714 -39.66 -41.53 -8.71
C LEU A 714 -40.89 -40.65 -8.53
N THR A 715 -41.47 -40.69 -7.34
CA THR A 715 -42.47 -39.69 -6.93
C THR A 715 -41.78 -38.35 -6.65
N ARG A 716 -42.53 -37.24 -6.73
CA ARG A 716 -42.03 -35.89 -6.43
C ARG A 716 -41.37 -35.80 -5.04
N THR A 717 -41.97 -36.42 -4.03
CA THR A 717 -41.43 -36.45 -2.66
C THR A 717 -40.13 -37.24 -2.56
N GLN A 718 -40.07 -38.42 -3.19
CA GLN A 718 -38.85 -39.23 -3.22
C GLN A 718 -37.69 -38.52 -3.91
N PHE A 719 -37.95 -37.86 -5.05
CA PHE A 719 -36.91 -37.10 -5.74
C PHE A 719 -36.37 -35.96 -4.88
N LEU A 720 -37.26 -35.21 -4.20
CA LEU A 720 -36.87 -34.14 -3.31
C LEU A 720 -36.05 -34.63 -2.10
N GLU A 721 -36.43 -35.77 -1.50
CA GLU A 721 -35.64 -36.41 -0.44
C GLU A 721 -34.24 -36.82 -0.92
N MET A 722 -34.13 -37.30 -2.16
CA MET A 722 -32.83 -37.60 -2.79
C MET A 722 -31.99 -36.34 -2.97
N LEU A 723 -32.57 -35.25 -3.49
CA LEU A 723 -31.88 -33.98 -3.67
C LEU A 723 -31.30 -33.44 -2.36
N ARG A 724 -32.05 -33.49 -1.25
CA ARG A 724 -31.61 -33.02 0.08
C ARG A 724 -30.32 -33.68 0.57
N LEU A 725 -30.04 -34.90 0.13
CA LEU A 725 -28.88 -35.67 0.57
C LEU A 725 -27.68 -35.54 -0.37
N ILE A 726 -27.88 -35.18 -1.65
CA ILE A 726 -26.80 -35.04 -2.62
C ILE A 726 -25.98 -33.78 -2.31
N LYS A 727 -24.69 -33.99 -2.09
CA LYS A 727 -23.68 -32.97 -1.74
C LYS A 727 -22.37 -33.14 -2.52
N GLU A 728 -22.36 -33.95 -3.58
CA GLU A 728 -21.21 -34.09 -4.48
C GLU A 728 -21.17 -32.93 -5.48
N TYR A 729 -19.97 -32.36 -5.67
CA TYR A 729 -19.75 -31.13 -6.44
C TYR A 729 -20.28 -31.22 -7.88
N ARG A 730 -19.86 -32.23 -8.66
CA ARG A 730 -20.24 -32.34 -10.07
C ARG A 730 -21.72 -32.63 -10.26
N THR A 731 -22.30 -33.42 -9.35
CA THR A 731 -23.72 -33.75 -9.33
C THR A 731 -24.57 -32.52 -9.04
N ILE A 732 -24.15 -31.66 -8.11
CA ILE A 732 -24.82 -30.38 -7.87
C ILE A 732 -24.79 -29.52 -9.15
N SER A 733 -23.64 -29.35 -9.81
CA SER A 733 -23.56 -28.58 -11.06
C SER A 733 -24.46 -29.15 -12.15
N PHE A 734 -24.47 -30.48 -12.32
CA PHE A 734 -25.36 -31.17 -13.26
C PHE A 734 -26.85 -30.90 -12.96
N LEU A 735 -27.26 -31.01 -11.69
CA LEU A 735 -28.64 -30.80 -11.25
C LEU A 735 -29.06 -29.34 -11.40
N ILE A 736 -28.21 -28.38 -11.04
CA ILE A 736 -28.46 -26.94 -11.27
C ILE A 736 -28.66 -26.71 -12.76
N SER A 737 -27.77 -27.21 -13.60
CA SER A 737 -27.85 -27.05 -15.05
C SER A 737 -29.17 -27.60 -15.63
N PHE A 738 -29.53 -28.82 -15.24
CA PHE A 738 -30.75 -29.48 -15.69
C PHE A 738 -32.02 -28.73 -15.25
N LEU A 739 -32.15 -28.50 -13.95
CA LEU A 739 -33.34 -27.88 -13.36
C LEU A 739 -33.51 -26.44 -13.82
N SER A 740 -32.41 -25.69 -13.99
CA SER A 740 -32.44 -24.32 -14.52
C SER A 740 -32.96 -24.26 -15.96
N LYS A 741 -32.58 -25.21 -16.83
CA LYS A 741 -33.12 -25.31 -18.19
C LYS A 741 -34.61 -25.68 -18.20
N MET A 742 -35.03 -26.61 -17.34
CA MET A 742 -36.46 -26.91 -17.16
C MET A 742 -37.23 -25.68 -16.68
N PHE A 743 -36.63 -24.90 -15.78
CA PHE A 743 -37.28 -23.73 -15.19
C PHE A 743 -37.45 -22.61 -16.21
N GLY A 744 -36.40 -22.31 -16.98
CA GLY A 744 -36.49 -21.36 -18.11
C GLY A 744 -37.57 -21.77 -19.11
N ALA A 745 -37.65 -23.05 -19.50
CA ALA A 745 -38.70 -23.54 -20.39
C ALA A 745 -40.11 -23.36 -19.79
N ALA A 746 -40.30 -23.67 -18.51
CA ALA A 746 -41.58 -23.50 -17.82
C ALA A 746 -42.02 -22.02 -17.74
N VAL A 747 -41.09 -21.12 -17.43
CA VAL A 747 -41.34 -19.68 -17.32
C VAL A 747 -41.64 -19.07 -18.69
N ASN A 748 -40.93 -19.47 -19.74
CA ASN A 748 -41.15 -18.98 -21.10
C ASN A 748 -42.55 -19.37 -21.63
N VAL A 749 -43.02 -20.58 -21.35
CA VAL A 749 -44.40 -21.00 -21.67
C VAL A 749 -45.43 -20.16 -20.91
N ALA A 750 -45.19 -19.88 -19.63
CA ALA A 750 -46.07 -19.00 -18.84
C ALA A 750 -46.09 -17.55 -19.37
N LYS A 751 -44.94 -17.05 -19.86
CA LYS A 751 -44.81 -15.73 -20.48
C LYS A 751 -45.59 -15.65 -21.79
N MET A 752 -45.45 -16.63 -22.69
CA MET A 752 -46.21 -16.65 -23.95
C MET A 752 -47.72 -16.66 -23.73
N ARG A 753 -48.21 -17.34 -22.68
CA ARG A 753 -49.64 -17.30 -22.32
C ARG A 753 -50.10 -15.91 -21.85
N LYS A 754 -49.28 -15.18 -21.09
CA LYS A 754 -49.58 -13.80 -20.67
C LYS A 754 -49.50 -12.79 -21.83
N GLU A 755 -48.61 -13.03 -22.79
CA GLU A 755 -48.51 -12.25 -24.04
C GLU A 755 -49.74 -12.46 -24.93
N SER A 756 -50.23 -13.70 -25.06
CA SER A 756 -51.47 -13.99 -25.80
C SER A 756 -52.73 -13.40 -25.15
N ASP A 757 -52.71 -13.19 -23.83
CA ASP A 757 -53.79 -12.55 -23.06
C ASP A 757 -53.72 -11.00 -23.10
N GLY A 758 -52.76 -10.41 -23.83
CA GLY A 758 -52.66 -8.95 -24.03
C GLY A 758 -52.14 -8.16 -22.83
N LEU A 759 -51.48 -8.81 -21.86
CA LEU A 759 -51.11 -8.21 -20.57
C LEU A 759 -49.63 -7.79 -20.40
N SER A 760 -48.77 -7.86 -21.42
CA SER A 760 -47.34 -7.52 -21.25
C SER A 760 -46.83 -6.43 -22.21
N SER A 761 -46.07 -5.49 -21.64
CA SER A 761 -45.22 -4.54 -22.37
C SER A 761 -43.91 -5.22 -22.77
N GLY A 762 -43.56 -5.20 -24.06
CA GLY A 762 -42.48 -5.97 -24.67
C GLY A 762 -41.03 -5.56 -24.34
N HIS A 763 -40.71 -5.23 -23.08
CA HIS A 763 -39.36 -4.82 -22.62
C HIS A 763 -38.89 -5.56 -21.35
N ASP A 764 -39.26 -6.83 -21.18
CA ASP A 764 -38.76 -7.62 -20.06
C ASP A 764 -37.38 -8.25 -20.36
N ILE A 765 -36.40 -7.87 -19.54
CA ILE A 765 -35.04 -8.47 -19.52
C ILE A 765 -35.15 -10.00 -19.39
N ASN A 766 -34.27 -10.71 -20.10
CA ASN A 766 -34.26 -12.17 -20.10
C ASN A 766 -34.13 -12.75 -18.66
N LYS A 767 -35.09 -13.58 -18.26
CA LYS A 767 -35.14 -14.28 -16.96
C LYS A 767 -34.46 -15.65 -16.98
N ASP A 768 -33.75 -15.99 -18.05
CA ASP A 768 -32.99 -17.24 -18.13
C ASP A 768 -31.91 -17.32 -17.05
N ILE A 769 -31.77 -18.51 -16.47
CA ILE A 769 -30.76 -18.79 -15.45
C ILE A 769 -29.44 -19.17 -16.13
N PHE A 770 -28.33 -18.58 -15.66
CA PHE A 770 -26.99 -18.93 -16.11
C PHE A 770 -26.69 -20.42 -15.89
N VAL A 771 -26.10 -21.04 -16.90
CA VAL A 771 -25.73 -22.46 -16.92
C VAL A 771 -24.30 -22.58 -17.46
N GLU A 772 -23.42 -23.22 -16.68
CA GLU A 772 -21.98 -23.37 -16.98
C GLU A 772 -21.71 -24.15 -18.28
N HIS A 773 -22.54 -25.15 -18.60
CA HIS A 773 -22.40 -26.00 -19.78
C HIS A 773 -23.73 -26.11 -20.57
N PRO A 774 -24.13 -25.07 -21.32
CA PRO A 774 -25.43 -25.03 -21.97
C PRO A 774 -25.58 -26.06 -23.11
N ASP A 775 -24.48 -26.47 -23.74
CA ASP A 775 -24.45 -27.33 -24.94
C ASP A 775 -24.97 -28.75 -24.71
N TYR A 776 -25.12 -29.19 -23.46
CA TYR A 776 -25.67 -30.52 -23.13
C TYR A 776 -27.19 -30.61 -23.23
N TRP A 777 -27.90 -29.48 -23.37
CA TRP A 777 -29.35 -29.43 -23.15
C TRP A 777 -30.17 -28.92 -24.35
N GLN A 778 -29.54 -28.48 -25.44
CA GLN A 778 -30.20 -27.74 -26.53
C GLN A 778 -31.35 -28.51 -27.22
N SER A 779 -31.22 -29.81 -27.51
CA SER A 779 -32.17 -30.51 -28.40
C SER A 779 -33.56 -30.82 -27.80
N ASN A 780 -33.67 -30.96 -26.47
CA ASN A 780 -34.89 -31.43 -25.81
C ASN A 780 -35.82 -30.30 -25.37
N PHE A 781 -35.28 -29.11 -25.13
CA PHE A 781 -36.05 -27.95 -24.68
C PHE A 781 -36.43 -27.00 -25.83
N GLU A 782 -35.84 -27.16 -27.02
CA GLU A 782 -36.07 -26.30 -28.19
C GLU A 782 -37.10 -26.86 -29.20
N LYS A 783 -37.66 -28.07 -28.98
CA LYS A 783 -38.67 -28.68 -29.87
C LYS A 783 -39.97 -27.85 -29.89
N LYS A 784 -40.02 -26.86 -30.77
CA LYS A 784 -41.25 -26.19 -31.20
C LYS A 784 -41.95 -27.06 -32.25
N GLY A 785 -43.20 -27.47 -31.99
CA GLY A 785 -44.09 -27.97 -33.06
C GLY A 785 -44.64 -29.39 -32.97
N SER A 786 -44.89 -29.95 -31.78
CA SER A 786 -45.82 -31.09 -31.65
C SER A 786 -46.83 -30.79 -30.54
N ASP A 787 -48.10 -31.14 -30.76
CA ASP A 787 -49.31 -30.84 -29.97
C ASP A 787 -49.27 -31.16 -28.45
N ASP A 788 -48.16 -31.64 -27.90
CA ASP A 788 -47.92 -31.80 -26.47
C ASP A 788 -47.13 -30.59 -25.93
N GLU A 789 -47.83 -29.50 -25.56
CA GLU A 789 -47.23 -28.41 -24.78
C GLU A 789 -46.63 -28.96 -23.47
N LEU A 790 -45.30 -28.88 -23.33
CA LEU A 790 -44.58 -29.23 -22.10
C LEU A 790 -45.05 -28.31 -20.96
N SER A 791 -45.89 -28.85 -20.07
CA SER A 791 -46.40 -28.15 -18.89
C SER A 791 -45.74 -28.70 -17.63
N PHE A 792 -44.71 -27.98 -17.16
CA PHE A 792 -43.99 -28.33 -15.94
C PHE A 792 -44.64 -27.71 -14.70
N ASN A 793 -44.62 -28.44 -13.58
CA ASN A 793 -45.05 -27.95 -12.27
C ASN A 793 -44.03 -26.95 -11.71
N LEU A 794 -44.28 -25.67 -11.92
CA LEU A 794 -43.38 -24.59 -11.51
C LEU A 794 -43.13 -24.52 -9.98
N PRO A 795 -44.13 -24.68 -9.09
CA PRO A 795 -43.88 -24.70 -7.65
C PRO A 795 -42.91 -25.81 -7.20
N PHE A 796 -43.09 -27.03 -7.71
CA PHE A 796 -42.22 -28.15 -7.38
C PHE A 796 -40.80 -27.95 -7.92
N LEU A 797 -40.67 -27.39 -9.13
CA LEU A 797 -39.37 -27.09 -9.71
C LEU A 797 -38.61 -26.00 -8.92
N THR A 798 -39.34 -25.00 -8.41
CA THR A 798 -38.82 -23.96 -7.52
C THR A 798 -38.28 -24.57 -6.22
N GLU A 799 -39.02 -25.50 -5.60
CA GLU A 799 -38.59 -26.20 -4.37
C GLU A 799 -37.34 -27.07 -4.62
N CYS A 800 -37.28 -27.75 -5.77
CA CYS A 800 -36.10 -28.52 -6.18
C CYS A 800 -34.86 -27.63 -6.36
N LEU A 801 -34.97 -26.53 -7.11
CA LEU A 801 -33.86 -25.60 -7.33
C LEU A 801 -33.37 -24.98 -6.01
N ASP A 802 -34.28 -24.50 -5.17
CA ASP A 802 -33.95 -23.95 -3.85
C ASP A 802 -33.21 -24.98 -2.97
N THR A 803 -33.65 -26.25 -2.99
CA THR A 803 -32.97 -27.34 -2.27
C THR A 803 -31.55 -27.58 -2.80
N VAL A 804 -31.35 -27.62 -4.11
CA VAL A 804 -30.03 -27.84 -4.71
C VAL A 804 -29.10 -26.64 -4.46
N PHE A 805 -29.57 -25.41 -4.58
CA PHE A 805 -28.76 -24.22 -4.28
C PHE A 805 -28.36 -24.14 -2.80
N LYS A 806 -29.25 -24.48 -1.86
CA LYS A 806 -28.89 -24.59 -0.44
C LYS A 806 -27.79 -25.62 -0.18
N ASN A 807 -27.85 -26.77 -0.87
CA ASN A 807 -26.80 -27.76 -0.81
C ASN A 807 -25.49 -27.25 -1.43
N ALA A 808 -25.56 -26.54 -2.56
CA ALA A 808 -24.42 -25.90 -3.20
C ALA A 808 -23.66 -24.95 -2.25
N LEU A 809 -24.39 -24.03 -1.60
CA LEU A 809 -23.80 -23.10 -0.62
C LEU A 809 -23.25 -23.81 0.63
N THR A 810 -23.85 -24.93 1.02
CA THR A 810 -23.37 -25.74 2.14
C THR A 810 -22.07 -26.48 1.81
N VAL A 811 -21.84 -26.81 0.53
CA VAL A 811 -20.63 -27.52 0.06
C VAL A 811 -19.51 -26.55 -0.28
N ASN A 812 -19.81 -25.50 -1.04
CA ASN A 812 -18.85 -24.47 -1.39
C ASN A 812 -19.56 -23.10 -1.54
N PRO A 813 -19.55 -22.26 -0.50
CA PRO A 813 -20.22 -20.95 -0.52
C PRO A 813 -19.51 -19.92 -1.41
N ILE A 814 -18.26 -20.16 -1.84
CA ILE A 814 -17.47 -19.23 -2.66
C ILE A 814 -17.41 -19.66 -4.13
N ASN A 815 -18.28 -20.57 -4.58
CA ASN A 815 -18.35 -20.95 -5.99
C ASN A 815 -19.12 -19.88 -6.78
N ALA A 816 -18.41 -19.06 -7.55
CA ALA A 816 -18.97 -17.95 -8.29
C ALA A 816 -20.03 -18.37 -9.35
N PHE A 817 -19.87 -19.53 -10.00
CA PHE A 817 -20.87 -20.04 -10.96
C PHE A 817 -22.19 -20.40 -10.27
N TRP A 818 -22.12 -21.06 -9.11
CA TRP A 818 -23.32 -21.41 -8.33
C TRP A 818 -24.00 -20.17 -7.76
N LEU A 819 -23.23 -19.21 -7.25
CA LEU A 819 -23.74 -17.92 -6.77
C LEU A 819 -24.46 -17.16 -7.89
N ARG A 820 -23.86 -17.09 -9.09
CA ARG A 820 -24.50 -16.48 -10.26
C ARG A 820 -25.80 -17.18 -10.65
N SER A 821 -25.78 -18.51 -10.80
CA SER A 821 -27.00 -19.27 -11.15
C SER A 821 -28.09 -19.08 -10.09
N TYR A 822 -27.72 -19.01 -8.81
CA TYR A 822 -28.69 -18.78 -7.74
C TYR A 822 -29.23 -17.34 -7.75
N ALA A 823 -28.38 -16.35 -8.02
CA ALA A 823 -28.77 -14.97 -8.20
C ALA A 823 -29.78 -14.82 -9.35
N ASP A 824 -29.51 -15.46 -10.49
CA ASP A 824 -30.42 -15.47 -11.64
C ASP A 824 -31.76 -16.16 -11.33
N PHE A 825 -31.75 -17.24 -10.53
CA PHE A 825 -32.98 -17.89 -10.06
C PHE A 825 -33.78 -16.95 -9.16
N CYS A 826 -33.14 -16.29 -8.19
CA CYS A 826 -33.79 -15.27 -7.35
C CYS A 826 -34.35 -14.11 -8.20
N PHE A 827 -33.60 -13.66 -9.20
CA PHE A 827 -34.04 -12.64 -10.16
C PHE A 827 -35.28 -13.08 -10.94
N ALA A 828 -35.28 -14.31 -11.45
CA ALA A 828 -36.42 -14.85 -12.19
C ALA A 828 -37.68 -14.99 -11.33
N CYS A 829 -37.50 -15.28 -10.03
CA CYS A 829 -38.54 -15.28 -9.01
C CYS A 829 -38.92 -13.89 -8.47
N ASP A 830 -38.43 -12.80 -9.07
CA ASP A 830 -38.68 -11.41 -8.68
C ASP A 830 -38.19 -11.05 -7.25
N LYS A 831 -37.24 -11.82 -6.71
CA LYS A 831 -36.53 -11.53 -5.44
C LYS A 831 -35.29 -10.69 -5.70
N PHE A 832 -35.48 -9.45 -6.12
CA PHE A 832 -34.39 -8.57 -6.59
C PHE A 832 -33.32 -8.27 -5.53
N ALA A 833 -33.71 -8.10 -4.26
CA ALA A 833 -32.77 -7.83 -3.17
C ALA A 833 -31.84 -9.03 -2.92
N ASP A 834 -32.40 -10.24 -2.84
CA ASP A 834 -31.64 -11.48 -2.65
C ASP A 834 -30.72 -11.74 -3.86
N ALA A 835 -31.22 -11.51 -5.07
CA ALA A 835 -30.43 -11.63 -6.30
C ALA A 835 -29.25 -10.66 -6.30
N LEU A 836 -29.46 -9.41 -5.90
CA LEU A 836 -28.42 -8.39 -5.85
C LEU A 836 -27.29 -8.77 -4.88
N VAL A 837 -27.63 -9.29 -3.69
CA VAL A 837 -26.65 -9.81 -2.72
C VAL A 837 -25.84 -10.94 -3.34
N LEU A 838 -26.49 -11.94 -3.94
CA LEU A 838 -25.81 -13.09 -4.55
C LEU A 838 -24.94 -12.69 -5.75
N TYR A 839 -25.34 -11.71 -6.56
CA TYR A 839 -24.50 -11.16 -7.63
C TYR A 839 -23.22 -10.51 -7.09
N MET A 840 -23.33 -9.73 -6.00
CA MET A 840 -22.15 -9.12 -5.38
C MET A 840 -21.26 -10.17 -4.70
N GLU A 841 -21.84 -11.20 -4.08
CA GLU A 841 -21.10 -12.35 -3.54
C GLU A 841 -20.35 -13.09 -4.66
N ALA A 842 -20.95 -13.26 -5.84
CA ALA A 842 -20.26 -13.80 -7.01
C ALA A 842 -19.06 -12.93 -7.44
N CYS A 843 -19.20 -11.60 -7.45
CA CYS A 843 -18.07 -10.70 -7.76
C CYS A 843 -16.92 -10.85 -6.74
N VAL A 844 -17.24 -10.91 -5.44
CA VAL A 844 -16.25 -11.09 -4.37
C VAL A 844 -15.59 -12.48 -4.45
N ALA A 845 -16.36 -13.53 -4.75
CA ALA A 845 -15.84 -14.88 -4.96
C ALA A 845 -14.87 -14.97 -6.15
N CYS A 846 -15.02 -14.10 -7.15
CA CYS A 846 -14.10 -14.02 -8.28
C CYS A 846 -12.81 -13.23 -7.98
N SER A 847 -12.79 -12.35 -6.98
CA SER A 847 -11.68 -11.43 -6.73
C SER A 847 -11.63 -10.98 -5.27
N ASP A 848 -10.65 -11.50 -4.51
CA ASP A 848 -10.47 -11.26 -3.06
C ASP A 848 -10.42 -9.77 -2.66
N SER A 849 -10.00 -8.90 -3.58
CA SER A 849 -9.82 -7.47 -3.34
C SER A 849 -10.67 -6.59 -4.25
N LEU A 850 -11.42 -7.18 -5.19
CA LEU A 850 -12.10 -6.48 -6.30
C LEU A 850 -11.15 -5.62 -7.19
N MET A 851 -9.84 -5.68 -6.94
CA MET A 851 -8.80 -4.99 -7.70
C MET A 851 -8.47 -5.71 -9.01
N ARG A 852 -8.66 -7.03 -9.05
CA ARG A 852 -8.40 -7.82 -10.26
C ARG A 852 -9.61 -7.78 -11.19
N PRO A 853 -9.39 -7.75 -12.52
CA PRO A 853 -10.49 -7.81 -13.48
C PRO A 853 -11.34 -9.06 -13.23
N LEU A 854 -12.66 -8.88 -13.24
CA LEU A 854 -13.62 -9.95 -13.03
C LEU A 854 -13.66 -10.86 -14.27
N PRO A 855 -13.83 -12.18 -14.09
CA PRO A 855 -13.76 -13.13 -15.19
C PRO A 855 -15.07 -13.13 -15.99
N ASP A 856 -14.97 -12.88 -17.29
CA ASP A 856 -16.12 -12.70 -18.18
C ASP A 856 -17.01 -13.94 -18.36
N ASN A 857 -16.50 -15.14 -18.09
CA ASN A 857 -17.31 -16.37 -18.13
C ASN A 857 -18.29 -16.47 -16.96
N VAL A 858 -18.10 -15.66 -15.91
CA VAL A 858 -19.02 -15.54 -14.78
C VAL A 858 -19.64 -14.16 -14.74
N VAL A 859 -18.89 -13.08 -14.93
CA VAL A 859 -19.42 -11.72 -14.81
C VAL A 859 -19.47 -11.06 -16.18
N ASP A 860 -20.55 -11.31 -16.91
CA ASP A 860 -20.79 -10.76 -18.25
C ASP A 860 -21.81 -9.61 -18.25
N ASP A 861 -22.04 -9.02 -19.42
CA ASP A 861 -22.97 -7.91 -19.60
C ASP A 861 -24.42 -8.29 -19.26
N ILE A 862 -24.80 -9.57 -19.42
CA ILE A 862 -26.14 -10.06 -19.05
C ILE A 862 -26.32 -9.99 -17.53
N MET A 863 -25.32 -10.42 -16.76
CA MET A 863 -25.32 -10.27 -15.31
C MET A 863 -25.41 -8.79 -14.90
N TRP A 864 -24.62 -7.92 -15.53
CA TRP A 864 -24.66 -6.48 -15.22
C TRP A 864 -26.02 -5.84 -15.53
N LEU A 865 -26.69 -6.23 -16.61
CA LEU A 865 -28.05 -5.77 -16.93
C LEU A 865 -29.06 -6.20 -15.87
N LYS A 866 -28.94 -7.42 -15.34
CA LYS A 866 -29.79 -7.90 -14.24
C LYS A 866 -29.50 -7.17 -12.93
N VAL A 867 -28.22 -6.92 -12.61
CA VAL A 867 -27.81 -6.09 -11.46
C VAL A 867 -28.39 -4.68 -11.58
N GLN A 868 -28.28 -4.07 -12.76
CA GLN A 868 -28.86 -2.77 -13.05
C GLN A 868 -30.37 -2.77 -12.76
N ARG A 869 -31.11 -3.77 -13.24
CA ARG A 869 -32.54 -3.92 -12.94
C ARG A 869 -32.82 -4.11 -11.45
N CYS A 870 -32.05 -4.93 -10.73
CA CYS A 870 -32.22 -5.13 -9.29
C CYS A 870 -32.08 -3.82 -8.49
N LEU A 871 -31.09 -2.99 -8.86
CA LEU A 871 -30.86 -1.69 -8.23
C LEU A 871 -32.04 -0.74 -8.46
N ARG A 872 -32.59 -0.69 -9.68
CA ARG A 872 -33.80 0.10 -9.99
C ARG A 872 -35.01 -0.34 -9.17
N MET A 873 -35.24 -1.66 -9.11
CA MET A 873 -36.33 -2.22 -8.29
C MET A 873 -36.15 -1.94 -6.79
N SER A 874 -34.94 -1.59 -6.35
CA SER A 874 -34.62 -1.19 -4.97
C SER A 874 -34.62 0.34 -4.77
N GLY A 875 -34.92 1.13 -5.81
CA GLY A 875 -34.91 2.60 -5.78
C GLY A 875 -33.52 3.24 -5.95
N ALA A 876 -32.47 2.46 -6.23
CA ALA A 876 -31.09 2.93 -6.40
C ALA A 876 -30.78 3.26 -7.88
N GLU A 877 -31.53 4.21 -8.44
CA GLU A 877 -31.45 4.61 -9.84
C GLU A 877 -30.08 5.15 -10.27
N THR A 878 -29.43 5.95 -9.42
CA THR A 878 -28.11 6.53 -9.75
C THR A 878 -27.06 5.43 -9.83
N LEU A 879 -27.01 4.53 -8.85
CA LEU A 879 -26.09 3.38 -8.89
C LEU A 879 -26.39 2.49 -10.10
N SER A 880 -27.66 2.24 -10.39
CA SER A 880 -28.08 1.51 -11.60
C SER A 880 -27.54 2.16 -12.88
N ALA A 881 -27.60 3.49 -12.99
CA ALA A 881 -27.07 4.19 -14.15
C ALA A 881 -25.56 4.00 -14.29
N LEU A 882 -24.83 3.97 -13.18
CA LEU A 882 -23.37 3.79 -13.20
C LEU A 882 -22.92 2.37 -13.57
N ILE A 883 -23.78 1.34 -13.45
CA ILE A 883 -23.45 -0.06 -13.76
C ILE A 883 -23.00 -0.26 -15.21
N CYS A 884 -23.53 0.51 -16.17
CA CYS A 884 -23.16 0.37 -17.58
C CYS A 884 -21.65 0.54 -17.84
N GLN A 885 -20.93 1.27 -16.97
CA GLN A 885 -19.48 1.44 -17.05
C GLN A 885 -18.69 0.15 -16.74
N LEU A 886 -19.33 -0.85 -16.13
CA LEU A 886 -18.74 -2.15 -15.82
C LEU A 886 -18.87 -3.16 -16.96
N MET A 887 -19.67 -2.85 -17.98
CA MET A 887 -19.91 -3.69 -19.15
C MET A 887 -18.75 -3.61 -20.14
N ARG A 888 -18.64 -4.57 -21.06
CA ARG A 888 -17.58 -4.61 -22.07
C ARG A 888 -17.64 -3.45 -23.05
N ASN A 889 -18.84 -3.08 -23.50
CA ASN A 889 -19.09 -1.98 -24.43
C ASN A 889 -20.03 -0.92 -23.80
N PRO A 890 -19.56 -0.10 -22.84
CA PRO A 890 -20.41 0.85 -22.12
C PRO A 890 -21.23 1.79 -23.03
N ASN A 891 -20.62 2.24 -24.14
CA ASN A 891 -21.25 3.18 -25.09
C ASN A 891 -22.58 2.69 -25.66
N GLU A 892 -22.74 1.38 -25.90
CA GLU A 892 -23.98 0.80 -26.43
C GLU A 892 -25.12 0.83 -25.39
N HIS A 893 -24.78 0.99 -24.12
CA HIS A 893 -25.71 0.94 -22.99
C HIS A 893 -26.06 2.31 -22.40
N TYR A 894 -25.39 3.39 -22.83
CA TYR A 894 -25.66 4.74 -22.31
C TYR A 894 -27.05 5.26 -22.71
N VAL A 895 -27.46 5.10 -23.97
CA VAL A 895 -28.80 5.52 -24.43
C VAL A 895 -29.92 4.77 -23.70
N PRO A 896 -29.94 3.42 -23.62
CA PRO A 896 -30.92 2.70 -22.82
C PRO A 896 -30.94 3.11 -21.35
N THR A 897 -29.76 3.39 -20.77
CA THR A 897 -29.62 3.85 -19.39
C THR A 897 -30.25 5.23 -19.19
N ALA A 898 -30.00 6.17 -20.11
CA ALA A 898 -30.57 7.51 -20.07
C ALA A 898 -32.11 7.48 -20.21
N SER A 899 -32.63 6.68 -21.14
CA SER A 899 -34.08 6.47 -21.29
C SER A 899 -34.71 5.93 -20.00
N SER A 900 -34.04 4.98 -19.35
CA SER A 900 -34.52 4.41 -18.09
C SER A 900 -34.51 5.42 -16.93
N LEU A 901 -33.50 6.29 -16.87
CA LEU A 901 -33.42 7.36 -15.87
C LEU A 901 -34.48 8.44 -16.10
N MET A 902 -34.85 8.68 -17.36
CA MET A 902 -35.96 9.57 -17.74
C MET A 902 -37.31 9.02 -17.27
N GLU A 903 -37.54 7.72 -17.45
CA GLU A 903 -38.78 7.04 -17.02
C GLU A 903 -38.98 7.10 -15.50
N THR A 904 -37.90 7.13 -14.72
CA THR A 904 -37.95 7.24 -13.25
C THR A 904 -37.94 8.68 -12.75
N HIS A 905 -38.07 9.66 -13.65
CA HIS A 905 -38.02 11.10 -13.35
C HIS A 905 -36.77 11.54 -12.58
N GLY A 906 -35.69 10.75 -12.64
CA GLY A 906 -34.47 10.97 -11.88
C GLY A 906 -34.64 10.86 -10.36
N ASP A 907 -35.78 10.36 -9.87
CA ASP A 907 -36.03 10.13 -8.45
C ASP A 907 -35.26 8.90 -7.98
N THR A 908 -34.56 9.04 -6.86
CA THR A 908 -33.73 7.97 -6.32
C THR A 908 -33.72 7.99 -4.80
N LEU A 909 -33.70 6.80 -4.22
CA LEU A 909 -33.54 6.57 -2.78
C LEU A 909 -32.07 6.42 -2.38
N ASP A 910 -31.15 6.45 -3.34
CA ASP A 910 -29.72 6.33 -3.10
C ASP A 910 -29.05 7.69 -2.85
N ALA A 911 -27.74 7.70 -2.58
CA ALA A 911 -27.01 8.93 -2.24
C ALA A 911 -26.80 9.89 -3.44
N CYS A 912 -27.32 9.54 -4.62
CA CYS A 912 -27.38 10.35 -5.84
C CYS A 912 -26.08 11.08 -6.16
N THR A 913 -26.03 12.39 -5.87
CA THR A 913 -24.90 13.28 -6.17
C THR A 913 -23.58 12.83 -5.52
N ALA A 914 -23.64 12.06 -4.43
CA ALA A 914 -22.44 11.50 -3.79
C ALA A 914 -21.71 10.47 -4.67
N TYR A 915 -22.39 9.90 -5.68
CA TYR A 915 -21.82 8.91 -6.59
C TYR A 915 -21.28 9.50 -7.89
N PHE A 916 -21.52 10.78 -8.21
CA PHE A 916 -20.97 11.41 -9.41
C PHE A 916 -19.43 11.34 -9.52
N PRO A 917 -18.64 11.43 -8.41
CA PRO A 917 -17.19 11.21 -8.47
C PRO A 917 -16.77 9.79 -8.88
N LEU A 918 -17.70 8.83 -8.98
CA LEU A 918 -17.43 7.47 -9.45
C LEU A 918 -17.57 7.33 -10.97
N ILE A 919 -18.05 8.35 -11.66
CA ILE A 919 -18.13 8.37 -13.12
C ILE A 919 -16.72 8.38 -13.69
N SER A 920 -16.46 7.42 -14.58
CA SER A 920 -15.19 7.13 -15.25
C SER A 920 -15.22 7.40 -16.75
N ASP A 921 -16.40 7.68 -17.32
CA ASP A 921 -16.59 8.05 -18.72
C ASP A 921 -17.43 9.32 -18.84
N ILE A 922 -16.91 10.30 -19.59
CA ILE A 922 -17.56 11.59 -19.79
C ILE A 922 -18.83 11.48 -20.63
N ASN A 923 -18.90 10.50 -21.54
CA ASN A 923 -20.08 10.29 -22.38
C ASN A 923 -21.31 9.93 -21.53
N LEU A 924 -21.13 9.08 -20.52
CA LEU A 924 -22.20 8.76 -19.57
C LEU A 924 -22.69 10.01 -18.83
N ALA A 925 -21.76 10.87 -18.40
CA ALA A 925 -22.11 12.11 -17.71
C ALA A 925 -22.91 13.06 -18.63
N GLU A 926 -22.57 13.15 -19.92
CA GLU A 926 -23.31 13.95 -20.89
C GLU A 926 -24.75 13.45 -21.05
N PHE A 927 -24.94 12.13 -21.22
CA PHE A 927 -26.28 11.54 -21.28
C PHE A 927 -27.09 11.76 -19.98
N MET A 928 -26.45 11.65 -18.82
CA MET A 928 -27.11 11.95 -17.54
C MET A 928 -27.46 13.44 -17.39
N SER A 929 -26.60 14.34 -17.90
CA SER A 929 -26.83 15.79 -17.89
C SER A 929 -28.06 16.14 -18.72
N ASP A 930 -28.17 15.62 -19.95
CA ASP A 930 -29.33 15.82 -20.83
C ASP A 930 -30.63 15.31 -20.20
N VAL A 931 -30.58 14.18 -19.47
CA VAL A 931 -31.73 13.69 -18.70
C VAL A 931 -32.12 14.66 -17.58
N TYR A 932 -31.14 15.15 -16.81
CA TYR A 932 -31.41 16.10 -15.72
C TYR A 932 -31.92 17.45 -16.21
N GLU A 933 -31.41 17.96 -17.34
CA GLU A 933 -31.89 19.19 -17.98
C GLU A 933 -33.35 19.04 -18.41
N LYS A 934 -33.69 17.95 -19.13
CA LYS A 934 -35.06 17.65 -19.58
C LYS A 934 -36.07 17.48 -18.44
N LEU A 935 -35.60 17.00 -17.29
CA LEU A 935 -36.41 16.85 -16.07
C LEU A 935 -36.42 18.11 -15.19
N HIS A 936 -35.74 19.19 -15.58
CA HIS A 936 -35.60 20.42 -14.82
C HIS A 936 -34.95 20.21 -13.43
N LEU A 937 -33.93 19.36 -13.36
CA LEU A 937 -33.17 19.01 -12.16
C LEU A 937 -31.82 19.76 -12.09
N ASP A 938 -31.85 21.09 -12.25
CA ASP A 938 -30.67 21.97 -12.41
C ASP A 938 -29.59 21.74 -11.33
N LYS A 939 -30.00 21.50 -10.08
CA LYS A 939 -29.05 21.27 -8.98
C LYS A 939 -28.25 19.97 -9.15
N LYS A 940 -28.89 18.90 -9.65
CA LYS A 940 -28.20 17.62 -9.90
C LYS A 940 -27.25 17.77 -11.08
N GLU A 941 -27.70 18.45 -12.12
CA GLU A 941 -26.89 18.76 -13.30
C GLU A 941 -25.63 19.56 -12.93
N GLN A 942 -25.76 20.66 -12.19
CA GLN A 942 -24.61 21.47 -11.74
C GLN A 942 -23.62 20.67 -10.89
N LEU A 943 -24.12 19.80 -10.00
CA LEU A 943 -23.26 18.95 -9.18
C LEU A 943 -22.56 17.85 -10.00
N LEU A 944 -23.23 17.30 -11.02
CA LEU A 944 -22.65 16.36 -11.96
C LEU A 944 -21.51 17.03 -12.75
N LEU A 945 -21.78 18.20 -13.35
CA LEU A 945 -20.79 18.98 -14.09
C LEU A 945 -19.57 19.33 -13.22
N ARG A 946 -19.80 19.73 -11.96
CA ARG A 946 -18.73 20.00 -11.00
C ARG A 946 -17.90 18.76 -10.65
N ALA A 947 -18.54 17.58 -10.56
CA ALA A 947 -17.83 16.34 -10.26
C ALA A 947 -16.96 15.85 -11.42
N ILE A 948 -17.36 16.16 -12.67
CA ILE A 948 -16.61 15.78 -13.87
C ILE A 948 -15.61 16.84 -14.35
N SER A 949 -15.74 18.09 -13.89
CA SER A 949 -14.83 19.20 -14.21
C SER A 949 -13.47 19.08 -13.50
N VAL A 950 -12.81 17.94 -13.66
CA VAL A 950 -11.52 17.62 -13.07
C VAL A 950 -10.54 17.17 -14.17
N PRO A 951 -9.24 17.54 -14.10
CA PRO A 951 -8.28 17.21 -15.17
C PRO A 951 -8.18 15.72 -15.49
N GLU A 952 -8.43 14.87 -14.50
CA GLU A 952 -8.31 13.42 -14.60
C GLU A 952 -9.43 12.78 -15.45
N ILE A 953 -10.56 13.47 -15.66
CA ILE A 953 -11.65 13.02 -16.53
C ILE A 953 -11.52 13.55 -17.98
N ASN A 954 -10.54 14.40 -18.26
CA ASN A 954 -10.36 14.93 -19.61
C ASN A 954 -10.13 13.80 -20.61
N SER A 955 -10.98 13.69 -21.64
CA SER A 955 -10.93 12.64 -22.67
C SER A 955 -9.57 12.51 -23.37
N HIS A 956 -8.78 13.58 -23.41
CA HIS A 956 -7.45 13.62 -24.01
C HIS A 956 -6.32 13.21 -23.05
N ASN A 957 -6.55 13.26 -21.73
CA ASN A 957 -5.56 13.01 -20.67
C ASN A 957 -5.97 11.91 -19.68
N MET A 958 -7.13 11.28 -19.85
CA MET A 958 -7.64 10.30 -18.90
C MET A 958 -6.74 9.06 -18.93
N SER A 959 -5.90 8.95 -17.91
CA SER A 959 -5.05 7.79 -17.73
C SER A 959 -5.92 6.53 -17.55
N GLN A 960 -5.51 5.42 -18.15
CA GLN A 960 -6.14 4.12 -17.90
C GLN A 960 -6.17 3.80 -16.39
N LEU A 961 -5.19 4.32 -15.64
CA LEU A 961 -5.10 4.22 -14.20
C LEU A 961 -6.27 4.90 -13.48
N GLU A 962 -6.70 6.10 -13.91
CA GLU A 962 -7.83 6.76 -13.25
C GLU A 962 -9.17 6.10 -13.59
N ARG A 963 -9.35 5.63 -14.83
CA ARG A 963 -10.51 4.79 -15.18
C ARG A 963 -10.59 3.57 -14.28
N PHE A 964 -9.46 2.89 -14.10
CA PHE A 964 -9.34 1.73 -13.22
C PHE A 964 -9.68 2.09 -11.77
N ARG A 965 -9.07 3.14 -11.20
CA ARG A 965 -9.30 3.57 -9.80
C ARG A 965 -10.77 3.93 -9.53
N ARG A 966 -11.42 4.62 -10.47
CA ARG A 966 -12.85 4.99 -10.34
C ARG A 966 -13.76 3.77 -10.44
N ARG A 967 -13.48 2.86 -11.37
CA ARG A 967 -14.20 1.59 -11.51
C ARG A 967 -14.06 0.70 -10.27
N GLU A 968 -12.86 0.61 -9.73
CA GLU A 968 -12.56 -0.09 -8.48
C GLU A 968 -13.33 0.51 -7.31
N ARG A 969 -13.23 1.82 -7.11
CA ARG A 969 -13.97 2.53 -6.07
C ARG A 969 -15.48 2.35 -6.23
N PHE A 970 -15.97 2.34 -7.46
CA PHE A 970 -17.38 2.08 -7.75
C PHE A 970 -17.80 0.67 -7.30
N LEU A 971 -17.04 -0.37 -7.65
CA LEU A 971 -17.32 -1.75 -7.20
C LEU A 971 -17.31 -1.88 -5.67
N LEU A 972 -16.37 -1.23 -4.99
CA LEU A 972 -16.31 -1.20 -3.52
C LEU A 972 -17.54 -0.50 -2.91
N VAL A 973 -17.93 0.66 -3.45
CA VAL A 973 -19.12 1.40 -3.00
C VAL A 973 -20.40 0.60 -3.28
N LEU A 974 -20.48 -0.07 -4.43
CA LEU A 974 -21.60 -0.93 -4.79
C LEU A 974 -21.73 -2.09 -3.79
N CYS A 975 -20.64 -2.81 -3.51
CA CYS A 975 -20.64 -3.89 -2.52
C CYS A 975 -20.99 -3.37 -1.11
N ALA A 976 -20.44 -2.21 -0.70
CA ALA A 976 -20.75 -1.60 0.59
C ALA A 976 -22.25 -1.27 0.72
N HIS A 977 -22.83 -0.71 -0.34
CA HIS A 977 -24.26 -0.40 -0.41
C HIS A 977 -25.12 -1.67 -0.30
N VAL A 978 -24.79 -2.71 -1.06
CA VAL A 978 -25.56 -3.96 -1.10
C VAL A 978 -25.45 -4.75 0.20
N PHE A 979 -24.23 -4.89 0.75
CA PHE A 979 -23.99 -5.62 2.01
C PHE A 979 -24.30 -4.80 3.26
N ARG A 980 -24.67 -3.52 3.10
CA ARG A 980 -24.93 -2.58 4.21
C ARG A 980 -23.74 -2.46 5.16
N ILE A 981 -22.53 -2.43 4.60
CA ILE A 981 -21.28 -2.24 5.34
C ILE A 981 -21.02 -0.73 5.41
N HIS A 982 -21.02 -0.19 6.63
CA HIS A 982 -20.61 1.21 6.86
C HIS A 982 -19.08 1.26 6.96
N PHE A 983 -18.44 2.00 6.05
CA PHE A 983 -17.02 2.33 6.09
C PHE A 983 -16.78 3.64 6.84
#